data_AF-A0A9J8CNF8-F1
#
_entry.id   AF-A0A9J8CNF8-F1
#
_cell.length_a   1.000
_cell.length_b   1.000
_cell.length_c   1.000
_cell.angle_alpha   90.00
_cell.angle_beta   90.00
_cell.angle_gamma   90.00
#
_symmetry.space_group_name_H-M   'P 1'
#
loop_
_entity.id
_entity.type
_entity.pdbx_description
1 polymer ?
#
loop_
_entity_poly.entity_id
_entity_poly.type
_entity_poly.pdbx_seq_one_letter_code
_entity_poly.pdbx_strand_id
1 'polypeptide(L)'
;MAAYRSAAGFQRVLLAFKHVCLKQRCGVIICRYSTVYDPNEKTFDKILIANRGEIACRVIKTCKKMGIKTVAVHSDVDSSAVHVKMADEAVCVGPAPTSKSYLNMDAIMNAVKQTGAQAVHPGYGFLSENKEFAKRLAAEGVTFIGPDTHAIQAMGDKIESKLIAKAAKVNTIPGFDGVVKDAEEAVKIAGEIGYPVMIKASAGGGGKGMRISWNDEETREGFRFSSQEAASSFGDDRLLIEKFIDNPRHIEIQVLADKHGNALWLNERECSIQRRNQKVVEEAPSTFLDPDTRRAMGEQAVSLAKAVKYSSAGTVEFLVDSQKNFYFLEMNTRLQVEHPITECITGLDLVHQMIRIAKGYKLQQKQSDIPINGWAIESRVYAEDPYKSFGLPSIGRLSQYQEPLNLPNVRVDSGIQEGSDISIYYDPMISKLVTYGKTREEALKKMEEALDNYVIRGVTHNIPLLREIIVHPRFVSGDISTKFLPEVYPDGFKGHMLTAGERRELLATAAALYVAVEIDGEKVEVSGEWNLASALLSMCNRFSVSCAQFKLRVLSKLAAYLSKHMPEKIPEDTSSILRSPMPGSVVAVSVKPGDNVAEGQEICVIEAMKMQNSMTAAKTAKVKSVHCKAGDTVGEGDLLVELE
;
A
#
# COMPACT_ATOMS: atom_id res chain seq x y z
N MET A 1 -3.70 9.07 -55.73
CA MET A 1 -3.99 7.79 -55.04
C MET A 1 -2.65 7.23 -54.57
N ALA A 2 -2.35 6.91 -53.32
CA ALA A 2 -3.14 6.76 -52.12
C ALA A 2 -2.36 7.36 -50.92
N ALA A 3 -3.11 7.93 -49.98
CA ALA A 3 -2.60 8.55 -48.77
C ALA A 3 -2.10 7.49 -47.78
N TYR A 4 -0.83 7.56 -47.40
CA TYR A 4 -0.32 6.87 -46.21
C TYR A 4 -0.49 7.79 -45.00
N ARG A 5 -1.43 7.42 -44.12
CA ARG A 5 -1.64 8.04 -42.81
C ARG A 5 -0.35 7.96 -42.00
N SER A 6 0.20 9.13 -41.65
CA SER A 6 1.30 9.26 -40.71
C SER A 6 0.86 8.75 -39.33
N ALA A 7 1.50 7.68 -38.86
CA ALA A 7 1.30 7.12 -37.54
C ALA A 7 1.83 8.07 -36.45
N ALA A 8 1.10 8.16 -35.34
CA ALA A 8 1.30 9.06 -34.21
C ALA A 8 2.63 8.88 -33.42
N GLY A 9 3.55 8.03 -33.88
CA GLY A 9 4.84 7.78 -33.21
C GLY A 9 5.91 8.85 -33.42
N PHE A 10 5.85 9.61 -34.52
CA PHE A 10 6.92 10.55 -34.88
C PHE A 10 6.91 11.88 -34.11
N GLN A 11 5.84 12.15 -33.33
CA GLN A 11 5.71 13.41 -32.59
C GLN A 11 6.31 13.34 -31.17
N ARG A 12 6.67 12.15 -30.66
CA ARG A 12 7.25 11.98 -29.31
C ARG A 12 8.76 12.23 -29.23
N VAL A 13 9.50 12.11 -30.33
CA VAL A 13 10.97 12.27 -30.35
C VAL A 13 11.41 13.74 -30.49
N LEU A 14 10.55 14.61 -31.05
CA LEU A 14 10.89 16.02 -31.32
C LEU A 14 10.64 16.99 -30.15
N LEU A 15 10.13 16.51 -29.01
CA LEU A 15 9.85 17.34 -27.82
C LEU A 15 11.00 17.38 -26.80
N ALA A 16 12.13 16.70 -27.06
CA ALA A 16 13.28 16.66 -26.16
C ALA A 16 14.25 17.87 -26.30
N PHE A 17 14.08 18.73 -27.31
CA PHE A 17 14.96 19.90 -27.53
C PHE A 17 14.17 21.14 -27.92
N LYS A 18 13.45 21.73 -26.98
CA LYS A 18 13.08 23.16 -26.96
C LYS A 18 12.25 23.42 -25.69
N HIS A 19 12.89 23.92 -24.63
CA HIS A 19 12.30 24.91 -23.73
C HIS A 19 13.41 25.54 -22.87
N VAL A 20 14.03 26.58 -23.44
CA VAL A 20 14.63 27.64 -22.63
C VAL A 20 13.48 28.41 -21.99
N CYS A 21 13.53 28.49 -20.66
CA CYS A 21 12.50 29.02 -19.78
C CYS A 21 12.28 30.52 -20.02
N LEU A 22 11.12 30.89 -20.59
CA LEU A 22 10.56 32.25 -20.47
C LEU A 22 9.46 32.20 -19.42
N LYS A 23 9.74 32.82 -18.27
CA LYS A 23 8.81 33.04 -17.16
C LYS A 23 7.51 33.67 -17.68
N GLN A 24 6.45 32.89 -17.80
CA GLN A 24 5.09 33.41 -17.93
C GLN A 24 4.37 33.28 -16.59
N ARG A 25 3.86 34.42 -16.11
CA ARG A 25 3.12 34.58 -14.86
C ARG A 25 1.97 33.59 -14.81
N CYS A 26 2.00 32.72 -13.80
CA CYS A 26 0.97 31.74 -13.51
C CYS A 26 -0.35 32.46 -13.19
N GLY A 27 -1.33 32.34 -14.09
CA GLY A 27 -2.72 32.68 -13.80
C GLY A 27 -3.28 31.64 -12.84
N VAL A 28 -3.74 32.10 -11.68
CA VAL A 28 -4.38 31.26 -10.66
C VAL A 28 -5.71 30.76 -11.23
N ILE A 29 -5.76 29.51 -11.72
CA ILE A 29 -7.03 28.81 -11.93
C ILE A 29 -7.52 28.40 -10.55
N ILE A 30 -8.44 29.19 -9.99
CA ILE A 30 -9.17 28.85 -8.77
C ILE A 30 -10.03 27.62 -9.09
N CYS A 31 -9.59 26.44 -8.64
CA CYS A 31 -10.41 25.25 -8.63
C CYS A 31 -11.59 25.49 -7.68
N ARG A 32 -12.82 25.51 -8.22
CA ARG A 32 -14.06 25.81 -7.47
C ARG A 32 -14.40 24.82 -6.33
N TYR A 33 -13.61 23.78 -6.13
CA TYR A 33 -13.87 22.69 -5.18
C TYR A 33 -12.76 22.50 -4.14
N SER A 34 -11.82 23.44 -4.00
CA SER A 34 -10.80 23.35 -2.95
C SER A 34 -11.41 23.70 -1.59
N THR A 35 -11.13 22.87 -0.59
CA THR A 35 -11.45 23.17 0.82
C THR A 35 -11.01 24.60 1.16
N VAL A 36 -11.96 25.44 1.57
CA VAL A 36 -11.69 26.82 1.97
C VAL A 36 -11.27 26.82 3.43
N TYR A 37 -10.04 27.28 3.70
CA TYR A 37 -9.55 27.51 5.05
C TYR A 37 -10.09 28.86 5.53
N ASP A 38 -10.90 28.85 6.60
CA ASP A 38 -11.34 30.10 7.25
C ASP A 38 -10.26 30.56 8.23
N PRO A 39 -9.55 31.66 7.96
CA PRO A 39 -8.48 32.13 8.84
C PRO A 39 -9.01 32.67 10.19
N ASN A 40 -10.31 32.89 10.33
CA ASN A 40 -10.93 33.36 11.57
C ASN A 40 -11.38 32.21 12.48
N GLU A 41 -11.41 30.98 11.97
CA GLU A 41 -11.77 29.81 12.76
C GLU A 41 -10.64 29.49 13.73
N LYS A 42 -10.94 29.43 15.04
CA LYS A 42 -9.92 29.11 16.05
C LYS A 42 -9.40 27.68 15.85
N THR A 43 -8.10 27.55 15.63
CA THR A 43 -7.41 26.26 15.48
C THR A 43 -6.73 25.83 16.79
N PHE A 44 -6.01 24.70 16.76
CA PHE A 44 -4.98 24.42 17.76
C PHE A 44 -3.74 25.25 17.45
N ASP A 45 -2.99 25.63 18.49
CA ASP A 45 -1.74 26.36 18.31
C ASP A 45 -0.60 25.42 17.88
N LYS A 46 -0.61 24.20 18.42
CA LYS A 46 0.40 23.18 18.20
C LYS A 46 -0.18 21.77 18.22
N ILE A 47 0.14 20.99 17.19
CA ILE A 47 -0.25 19.57 17.05
C ILE A 47 1.00 18.71 16.97
N LEU A 48 1.03 17.62 17.74
CA LEU A 48 2.04 16.56 17.60
C LEU A 48 1.53 15.47 16.67
N ILE A 49 2.39 15.02 15.76
CA ILE A 49 2.08 13.95 14.81
C ILE A 49 2.75 12.68 15.32
N ALA A 50 1.96 11.75 15.86
CA ALA A 50 2.42 10.48 16.43
C ALA A 50 2.59 9.40 15.34
N ASN A 51 3.30 9.75 14.27
CA ASN A 51 3.54 8.88 13.12
C ASN A 51 4.81 9.32 12.37
N ARG A 52 5.16 8.59 11.30
CA ARG A 52 6.35 8.82 10.46
C ARG A 52 6.00 8.79 8.97
N GLY A 53 7.01 8.98 8.13
CA GLY A 53 6.92 8.74 6.69
C GLY A 53 5.92 9.66 5.99
N GLU A 54 5.27 9.16 4.95
CA GLU A 54 4.41 9.99 4.09
C GLU A 54 3.23 10.58 4.85
N ILE A 55 2.60 9.80 5.74
CA ILE A 55 1.42 10.27 6.48
C ILE A 55 1.76 11.41 7.44
N ALA A 56 2.94 11.38 8.06
CA ALA A 56 3.38 12.48 8.88
C ALA A 56 3.56 13.75 8.04
N CYS A 57 4.17 13.62 6.85
CA CYS A 57 4.30 14.72 5.89
C CYS A 57 2.93 15.23 5.42
N ARG A 58 1.99 14.34 5.13
CA ARG A 58 0.61 14.64 4.71
C ARG A 58 -0.12 15.46 5.78
N VAL A 59 -0.01 15.10 7.05
CA VAL A 59 -0.63 15.83 8.15
C VAL A 59 0.04 17.20 8.37
N ILE A 60 1.37 17.24 8.38
CA ILE A 60 2.14 18.48 8.53
C ILE A 60 1.78 19.48 7.41
N LYS A 61 1.64 19.03 6.16
CA LYS A 61 1.22 19.88 5.03
C LYS A 61 -0.12 20.58 5.31
N THR A 62 -1.11 19.87 5.86
CA THR A 62 -2.40 20.49 6.21
C THR A 62 -2.28 21.41 7.41
N CYS A 63 -1.57 21.02 8.48
CA CYS A 63 -1.34 21.89 9.64
C CYS A 63 -0.69 23.23 9.23
N LYS A 64 0.33 23.20 8.35
CA LYS A 64 0.97 24.41 7.83
C LYS A 64 0.03 25.31 7.04
N LYS A 65 -0.85 24.74 6.20
CA LYS A 65 -1.89 25.51 5.49
C LYS A 65 -2.89 26.17 6.46
N MET A 66 -3.13 25.54 7.60
CA MET A 66 -3.99 26.07 8.68
C MET A 66 -3.25 27.01 9.65
N GLY A 67 -1.94 27.25 9.46
CA GLY A 67 -1.14 28.07 10.38
C GLY A 67 -0.87 27.42 11.75
N ILE A 68 -0.99 26.10 11.86
CA ILE A 68 -0.80 25.34 13.10
C ILE A 68 0.66 24.88 13.21
N LYS A 69 1.30 25.09 14.37
CA LYS A 69 2.66 24.58 14.63
C LYS A 69 2.66 23.06 14.74
N THR A 70 3.73 22.44 14.29
CA THR A 70 3.83 20.99 14.15
C THR A 70 5.01 20.43 14.94
N VAL A 71 4.76 19.32 15.64
CA VAL A 71 5.79 18.53 16.30
C VAL A 71 5.85 17.14 15.65
N ALA A 72 7.00 16.75 15.13
CA ALA A 72 7.25 15.37 14.69
C ALA A 72 7.84 14.54 15.82
N VAL A 73 7.43 13.28 15.94
CA VAL A 73 8.20 12.28 16.69
C VAL A 73 9.05 11.46 15.73
N HIS A 74 10.21 10.98 16.19
CA HIS A 74 11.07 10.13 15.38
C HIS A 74 11.84 9.11 16.23
N SER A 75 12.25 8.01 15.60
CA SER A 75 13.28 7.12 16.15
C SER A 75 14.68 7.68 15.88
N ASP A 76 15.71 7.09 16.47
CA ASP A 76 17.12 7.38 16.18
C ASP A 76 17.45 7.34 14.68
N VAL A 77 17.02 6.29 13.98
CA VAL A 77 17.26 6.07 12.55
C VAL A 77 16.45 7.01 11.65
N ASP A 78 15.32 7.54 12.14
CA ASP A 78 14.48 8.50 11.41
C ASP A 78 14.89 9.97 11.68
N SER A 79 15.96 10.22 12.43
CA SER A 79 16.42 11.59 12.78
C SER A 79 16.64 12.53 11.58
N SER A 80 16.89 11.97 10.38
CA SER A 80 17.07 12.72 9.14
C SER A 80 15.89 12.60 8.15
N ALA A 81 14.78 11.96 8.57
CA ALA A 81 13.61 11.74 7.73
C ALA A 81 12.93 13.05 7.31
N VAL A 82 12.17 13.00 6.20
CA VAL A 82 11.54 14.18 5.61
C VAL A 82 10.55 14.82 6.58
N HIS A 83 9.73 14.03 7.29
CA HIS A 83 8.74 14.57 8.23
C HIS A 83 9.38 15.33 9.40
N VAL A 84 10.57 14.91 9.85
CA VAL A 84 11.35 15.57 10.89
C VAL A 84 11.81 16.96 10.42
N LYS A 85 12.35 17.04 9.19
CA LYS A 85 12.76 18.32 8.58
C LYS A 85 11.58 19.23 8.27
N MET A 86 10.40 18.65 8.05
CA MET A 86 9.19 19.40 7.75
C MET A 86 8.53 20.00 8.99
N ALA A 87 8.64 19.39 10.15
CA ALA A 87 8.01 19.89 11.37
C ALA A 87 8.74 21.14 11.94
N ASP A 88 8.03 21.91 12.76
CA ASP A 88 8.62 23.08 13.43
C ASP A 88 9.49 22.66 14.63
N GLU A 89 9.13 21.55 15.28
CA GLU A 89 9.85 20.91 16.37
C GLU A 89 9.90 19.40 16.13
N ALA A 90 10.93 18.73 16.65
CA ALA A 90 11.04 17.28 16.57
C ALA A 90 11.58 16.69 17.88
N VAL A 91 11.05 15.52 18.27
CA VAL A 91 11.45 14.81 19.49
C VAL A 91 11.77 13.35 19.18
N CYS A 92 12.95 12.90 19.63
CA CYS A 92 13.33 11.50 19.56
C CYS A 92 12.57 10.70 20.62
N VAL A 93 11.86 9.65 20.22
CA VAL A 93 11.02 8.82 21.10
C VAL A 93 11.58 7.41 21.34
N GLY A 94 12.77 7.11 20.82
CA GLY A 94 13.46 5.85 21.10
C GLY A 94 14.25 5.28 19.92
N PRO A 95 14.73 4.03 20.04
CA PRO A 95 15.51 3.37 19.00
C PRO A 95 14.64 2.86 17.84
N ALA A 96 15.30 2.35 16.79
CA ALA A 96 14.68 1.96 15.52
C ALA A 96 13.44 1.06 15.62
N PRO A 97 13.39 -0.01 16.43
CA PRO A 97 12.23 -0.90 16.51
C PRO A 97 10.97 -0.16 16.96
N THR A 98 9.87 -0.33 16.23
CA THR A 98 8.63 0.43 16.47
C THR A 98 8.05 0.20 17.86
N SER A 99 8.21 -1.00 18.42
CA SER A 99 7.80 -1.34 19.80
C SER A 99 8.49 -0.50 20.88
N LYS A 100 9.69 0.02 20.58
CA LYS A 100 10.50 0.83 21.49
C LYS A 100 10.44 2.33 21.18
N SER A 101 9.82 2.73 20.06
CA SER A 101 9.71 4.12 19.59
C SER A 101 8.26 4.51 19.30
N TYR A 102 7.76 4.31 18.07
CA TYR A 102 6.44 4.79 17.62
C TYR A 102 5.24 4.13 18.32
N LEU A 103 5.43 2.98 18.98
CA LEU A 103 4.43 2.32 19.84
C LEU A 103 4.69 2.58 21.33
N ASN A 104 5.76 3.27 21.68
CA ASN A 104 6.10 3.60 23.07
C ASN A 104 5.26 4.80 23.53
N MET A 105 4.10 4.49 24.13
CA MET A 105 3.17 5.51 24.62
C MET A 105 3.83 6.45 25.63
N ASP A 106 4.66 5.95 26.54
CA ASP A 106 5.28 6.77 27.59
C ASP A 106 6.23 7.81 26.98
N ALA A 107 7.03 7.41 25.99
CA ALA A 107 7.91 8.34 25.28
C ALA A 107 7.13 9.41 24.51
N ILE A 108 6.03 9.03 23.86
CA ILE A 108 5.17 9.98 23.12
C ILE A 108 4.45 10.93 24.09
N MET A 109 3.92 10.43 25.21
CA MET A 109 3.28 11.27 26.24
C MET A 109 4.29 12.27 26.85
N ASN A 110 5.54 11.87 27.04
CA ASN A 110 6.60 12.78 27.47
C ASN A 110 6.91 13.84 26.40
N ALA A 111 6.95 13.48 25.12
CA ALA A 111 7.12 14.43 24.02
C ALA A 111 5.97 15.44 23.94
N VAL A 112 4.73 15.00 24.16
CA VAL A 112 3.55 15.88 24.24
C VAL A 112 3.71 16.89 25.38
N LYS A 113 4.11 16.44 26.58
CA LYS A 113 4.35 17.32 27.75
C LYS A 113 5.48 18.32 27.50
N GLN A 114 6.60 17.86 26.95
CA GLN A 114 7.77 18.70 26.68
C GLN A 114 7.48 19.82 25.67
N THR A 115 6.69 19.52 24.64
CA THR A 115 6.43 20.45 23.54
C THR A 115 5.19 21.32 23.75
N GLY A 116 4.31 20.94 24.69
CA GLY A 116 3.05 21.62 24.94
C GLY A 116 2.03 21.45 23.80
N ALA A 117 2.10 20.34 23.07
CA ALA A 117 1.13 20.05 22.01
C ALA A 117 -0.29 19.92 22.59
N GLN A 118 -1.25 20.62 21.99
CA GLN A 118 -2.65 20.65 22.45
C GLN A 118 -3.47 19.48 21.90
N ALA A 119 -3.01 18.90 20.81
CA ALA A 119 -3.64 17.75 20.18
C ALA A 119 -2.60 16.82 19.53
N VAL A 120 -2.96 15.55 19.39
CA VAL A 120 -2.15 14.54 18.73
C VAL A 120 -2.90 13.97 17.53
N HIS A 121 -2.27 14.03 16.35
CA HIS A 121 -2.75 13.33 15.17
C HIS A 121 -2.01 12.00 15.04
N PRO A 122 -2.69 10.84 15.12
CA PRO A 122 -2.02 9.54 15.08
C PRO A 122 -1.72 9.08 13.64
N GLY A 123 -2.34 9.68 12.63
CA GLY A 123 -2.26 9.19 11.25
C GLY A 123 -3.01 7.87 11.12
N TYR A 124 -2.34 6.85 10.60
CA TYR A 124 -2.85 5.48 10.50
C TYR A 124 -1.79 4.46 10.95
N GLY A 125 -2.22 3.25 11.31
CA GLY A 125 -1.36 2.27 11.98
C GLY A 125 -0.84 2.79 13.32
N PHE A 126 0.18 2.15 13.88
CA PHE A 126 0.75 2.48 15.19
C PHE A 126 -0.33 2.61 16.29
N LEU A 127 -0.46 3.79 16.89
CA LEU A 127 -1.38 4.06 18.00
C LEU A 127 -2.74 4.65 17.55
N SER A 128 -3.02 4.71 16.25
CA SER A 128 -4.26 5.30 15.71
C SER A 128 -5.54 4.59 16.13
N GLU A 129 -5.46 3.30 16.45
CA GLU A 129 -6.60 2.48 16.87
C GLU A 129 -6.37 1.95 18.31
N ASN A 130 -5.51 2.62 19.08
CA ASN A 130 -5.19 2.22 20.45
C ASN A 130 -6.00 3.03 21.48
N LYS A 131 -7.00 2.38 22.08
CA LYS A 131 -7.89 3.01 23.08
C LYS A 131 -7.16 3.56 24.31
N GLU A 132 -6.11 2.87 24.76
CA GLU A 132 -5.37 3.27 25.97
C GLU A 132 -4.58 4.55 25.71
N PHE A 133 -3.98 4.68 24.52
CA PHE A 133 -3.30 5.90 24.13
C PHE A 133 -4.24 7.11 24.07
N ALA A 134 -5.41 6.97 23.42
CA ALA A 134 -6.42 8.03 23.36
C ALA A 134 -6.92 8.42 24.76
N LYS A 135 -7.11 7.44 25.66
CA LYS A 135 -7.49 7.68 27.07
C LYS A 135 -6.42 8.46 27.84
N ARG A 136 -5.14 8.11 27.67
CA ARG A 136 -4.01 8.80 28.34
C ARG A 136 -3.88 10.26 27.88
N LEU A 137 -4.07 10.52 26.58
CA LEU A 137 -4.09 11.90 26.06
C LEU A 137 -5.21 12.73 26.68
N ALA A 138 -6.42 12.16 26.75
CA ALA A 138 -7.56 12.84 27.34
C ALA A 138 -7.35 13.16 28.84
N ALA A 139 -6.68 12.27 29.59
CA ALA A 139 -6.34 12.49 31.00
C ALA A 139 -5.38 13.68 31.22
N GLU A 140 -4.58 14.03 30.22
CA GLU A 140 -3.67 15.18 30.23
C GLU A 140 -4.28 16.43 29.54
N GLY A 141 -5.56 16.38 29.17
CA GLY A 141 -6.24 17.48 28.47
C GLY A 141 -5.82 17.66 27.01
N VAL A 142 -5.15 16.66 26.42
CA VAL A 142 -4.66 16.69 25.04
C VAL A 142 -5.67 16.01 24.13
N THR A 143 -6.06 16.69 23.05
CA THR A 143 -7.09 16.16 22.15
C THR A 143 -6.51 15.09 21.22
N PHE A 144 -7.09 13.90 21.22
CA PHE A 144 -6.85 12.89 20.19
C PHE A 144 -7.61 13.25 18.91
N ILE A 145 -6.91 13.42 17.79
CA ILE A 145 -7.52 13.73 16.48
C ILE A 145 -7.90 12.42 15.79
N GLY A 146 -9.05 11.89 16.20
CA GLY A 146 -9.58 10.59 15.78
C GLY A 146 -10.92 10.34 16.47
N PRO A 147 -11.47 9.12 16.33
CA PRO A 147 -12.67 8.73 17.05
C PRO A 147 -12.43 8.63 18.56
N ASP A 148 -13.51 8.58 19.31
CA ASP A 148 -13.50 8.38 20.75
C ASP A 148 -13.13 6.94 21.13
N THR A 149 -12.78 6.74 22.41
CA THR A 149 -12.32 5.44 22.92
C THR A 149 -13.39 4.36 22.87
N HIS A 150 -14.68 4.71 22.94
CA HIS A 150 -15.76 3.74 22.83
C HIS A 150 -15.88 3.22 21.39
N ALA A 151 -15.87 4.12 20.40
CA ALA A 151 -15.88 3.73 18.99
C ALA A 151 -14.67 2.86 18.59
N ILE A 152 -13.46 3.23 19.04
CA ILE A 152 -12.23 2.43 18.79
C ILE A 152 -12.37 1.01 19.37
N GLN A 153 -12.88 0.89 20.59
CA GLN A 153 -13.04 -0.42 21.23
C GLN A 153 -14.14 -1.24 20.54
N ALA A 154 -15.30 -0.64 20.32
CA ALA A 154 -16.47 -1.32 19.78
C ALA A 154 -16.20 -1.92 18.39
N MET A 155 -15.41 -1.23 17.57
CA MET A 155 -15.07 -1.67 16.22
C MET A 155 -13.79 -2.52 16.15
N GLY A 156 -12.99 -2.57 17.21
CA GLY A 156 -11.74 -3.36 17.24
C GLY A 156 -11.93 -4.85 17.53
N ASP A 157 -13.06 -5.25 18.13
CA ASP A 157 -13.46 -6.65 18.31
C ASP A 157 -14.44 -7.05 17.19
N LYS A 158 -14.10 -8.09 16.42
CA LYS A 158 -14.92 -8.51 15.26
C LYS A 158 -16.30 -9.05 15.65
N ILE A 159 -16.43 -9.62 16.84
CA ILE A 159 -17.71 -10.13 17.34
C ILE A 159 -18.57 -8.95 17.80
N GLU A 160 -18.02 -8.05 18.60
CA GLU A 160 -18.73 -6.85 19.06
C GLU A 160 -19.17 -5.97 17.88
N SER A 161 -18.28 -5.71 16.94
CA SER A 161 -18.57 -4.92 15.75
C SER A 161 -19.66 -5.53 14.87
N LYS A 162 -19.68 -6.85 14.69
CA LYS A 162 -20.73 -7.54 13.94
C LYS A 162 -22.09 -7.44 14.63
N LEU A 163 -22.14 -7.59 15.95
CA LEU A 163 -23.39 -7.43 16.71
C LEU A 163 -23.94 -6.01 16.59
N ILE A 164 -23.06 -5.00 16.67
CA ILE A 164 -23.45 -3.59 16.49
C ILE A 164 -23.91 -3.33 15.06
N ALA A 165 -23.20 -3.85 14.05
CA ALA A 165 -23.59 -3.73 12.65
C ALA A 165 -24.98 -4.33 12.39
N LYS A 166 -25.26 -5.53 12.93
CA LYS A 166 -26.56 -6.17 12.84
C LYS A 166 -27.66 -5.36 13.53
N ALA A 167 -27.39 -4.84 14.73
CA ALA A 167 -28.31 -3.96 15.45
C ALA A 167 -28.57 -2.64 14.71
N ALA A 168 -27.56 -2.11 14.02
CA ALA A 168 -27.65 -0.94 13.15
C ALA A 168 -28.28 -1.22 11.78
N LYS A 169 -28.77 -2.44 11.54
CA LYS A 169 -29.36 -2.93 10.29
C LYS A 169 -28.42 -2.83 9.09
N VAL A 170 -27.12 -2.99 9.34
CA VAL A 170 -26.12 -3.13 8.29
C VAL A 170 -26.09 -4.59 7.82
N ASN A 171 -26.00 -4.79 6.51
CA ASN A 171 -25.87 -6.11 5.93
C ASN A 171 -24.58 -6.76 6.44
N THR A 172 -24.66 -7.91 7.12
CA THR A 172 -23.51 -8.65 7.62
C THR A 172 -23.33 -9.96 6.86
N ILE A 173 -22.10 -10.47 6.81
CA ILE A 173 -21.81 -11.77 6.20
C ILE A 173 -22.56 -12.85 7.01
N PRO A 174 -23.33 -13.74 6.35
CA PRO A 174 -23.94 -14.88 7.02
C PRO A 174 -22.88 -15.68 7.78
N GLY A 175 -23.11 -15.96 9.05
CA GLY A 175 -22.12 -16.64 9.88
C GLY A 175 -22.61 -16.84 11.30
N PHE A 176 -21.76 -17.43 12.13
CA PHE A 176 -22.04 -17.64 13.54
C PHE A 176 -21.80 -16.36 14.34
N ASP A 177 -22.80 -15.92 15.09
CA ASP A 177 -22.78 -14.69 15.89
C ASP A 177 -22.20 -14.92 17.31
N GLY A 178 -21.17 -15.75 17.42
CA GLY A 178 -20.56 -16.14 18.70
C GLY A 178 -19.13 -16.67 18.57
N VAL A 179 -18.55 -17.04 19.71
CA VAL A 179 -17.21 -17.66 19.78
C VAL A 179 -17.35 -19.17 19.58
N VAL A 180 -16.59 -19.71 18.63
CA VAL A 180 -16.52 -21.16 18.39
C VAL A 180 -15.61 -21.80 19.44
N LYS A 181 -16.11 -22.81 20.18
CA LYS A 181 -15.42 -23.42 21.33
C LYS A 181 -14.34 -24.41 20.91
N ASP A 182 -14.65 -25.25 19.94
CA ASP A 182 -13.75 -26.33 19.51
C ASP A 182 -13.93 -26.68 18.03
N ALA A 183 -13.06 -27.56 17.53
CA ALA A 183 -13.00 -27.95 16.12
C ALA A 183 -14.24 -28.72 15.65
N GLU A 184 -14.97 -29.43 16.52
CA GLU A 184 -16.18 -30.15 16.10
C GLU A 184 -17.39 -29.21 16.06
N GLU A 185 -17.47 -28.25 16.99
CA GLU A 185 -18.44 -27.15 16.88
C GLU A 185 -18.19 -26.32 15.62
N ALA A 186 -16.92 -26.12 15.24
CA ALA A 186 -16.54 -25.46 14.00
C ALA A 186 -17.11 -26.17 12.75
N VAL A 187 -16.97 -27.50 12.67
CA VAL A 187 -17.51 -28.31 11.56
C VAL A 187 -19.04 -28.25 11.53
N LYS A 188 -19.70 -28.35 12.69
CA LYS A 188 -21.16 -28.24 12.77
C LYS A 188 -21.65 -26.89 12.24
N ILE A 189 -21.05 -25.79 12.71
CA ILE A 189 -21.37 -24.43 12.27
C ILE A 189 -21.12 -24.27 10.77
N ALA A 190 -19.99 -24.79 10.27
CA ALA A 190 -19.66 -24.73 8.85
C ALA A 190 -20.66 -25.49 7.97
N GLY A 191 -21.15 -26.64 8.44
CA GLY A 191 -22.22 -27.39 7.79
C GLY A 191 -23.57 -26.64 7.76
N GLU A 192 -23.90 -25.91 8.83
CA GLU A 192 -25.12 -25.07 8.90
C GLU A 192 -25.05 -23.85 7.97
N ILE A 193 -23.88 -23.21 7.86
CA ILE A 193 -23.64 -22.08 6.95
C ILE A 193 -23.54 -22.55 5.49
N GLY A 194 -23.00 -23.76 5.29
CA GLY A 194 -22.68 -24.35 3.99
C GLY A 194 -21.32 -23.90 3.46
N TYR A 195 -20.54 -24.84 2.93
CA TYR A 195 -19.22 -24.61 2.35
C TYR A 195 -19.22 -23.79 1.04
N PRO A 196 -18.13 -23.09 0.69
CA PRO A 196 -16.95 -22.83 1.53
C PRO A 196 -17.25 -21.84 2.66
N VAL A 197 -16.48 -21.94 3.75
CA VAL A 197 -16.53 -21.02 4.91
C VAL A 197 -15.15 -20.44 5.18
N MET A 198 -15.13 -19.34 5.93
CA MET A 198 -13.92 -18.64 6.35
C MET A 198 -13.87 -18.57 7.87
N ILE A 199 -12.77 -19.09 8.42
CA ILE A 199 -12.42 -19.04 9.83
C ILE A 199 -11.61 -17.75 10.03
N LYS A 200 -11.96 -16.92 11.02
CA LYS A 200 -11.24 -15.70 11.35
C LYS A 200 -10.98 -15.59 12.86
N ALA A 201 -9.82 -15.04 13.22
CA ALA A 201 -9.56 -14.61 14.59
C ALA A 201 -10.42 -13.40 14.98
N SER A 202 -10.93 -13.40 16.22
CA SER A 202 -11.74 -12.31 16.80
C SER A 202 -10.95 -11.03 16.96
N ALA A 203 -9.68 -11.15 17.33
CA ALA A 203 -8.73 -10.06 17.45
C ALA A 203 -7.76 -10.04 16.26
N GLY A 204 -7.22 -8.86 15.95
CA GLY A 204 -6.21 -8.67 14.91
C GLY A 204 -6.77 -8.33 13.53
N GLY A 205 -5.91 -7.74 12.70
CA GLY A 205 -6.21 -7.29 11.33
C GLY A 205 -5.20 -7.77 10.30
N GLY A 206 -5.41 -7.41 9.03
CA GLY A 206 -4.45 -7.69 7.94
C GLY A 206 -4.38 -9.15 7.48
N GLY A 207 -5.45 -9.94 7.68
CA GLY A 207 -5.52 -11.32 7.18
C GLY A 207 -4.83 -12.39 8.04
N LYS A 208 -4.19 -12.02 9.16
CA LYS A 208 -3.57 -12.96 10.10
C LYS A 208 -4.64 -13.79 10.82
N GLY A 209 -4.42 -15.10 10.94
CA GLY A 209 -5.39 -16.04 11.54
C GLY A 209 -6.69 -16.20 10.75
N MET A 210 -6.65 -15.96 9.42
CA MET A 210 -7.78 -16.18 8.52
C MET A 210 -7.51 -17.37 7.60
N ARG A 211 -8.45 -18.31 7.52
CA ARG A 211 -8.35 -19.51 6.66
C ARG A 211 -9.67 -19.81 5.98
N ILE A 212 -9.59 -20.30 4.74
CA ILE A 212 -10.74 -20.75 3.96
C ILE A 212 -10.80 -22.28 4.10
N SER A 213 -11.98 -22.81 4.37
CA SER A 213 -12.22 -24.25 4.47
C SER A 213 -13.32 -24.65 3.50
N TRP A 214 -13.05 -25.66 2.68
CA TRP A 214 -13.95 -26.18 1.64
C TRP A 214 -14.72 -27.43 2.07
N ASN A 215 -14.29 -28.06 3.17
CA ASN A 215 -14.87 -29.29 3.70
C ASN A 215 -14.59 -29.42 5.22
N ASP A 216 -15.15 -30.46 5.83
CA ASP A 216 -15.04 -30.76 7.26
C ASP A 216 -13.60 -30.94 7.73
N GLU A 217 -12.76 -31.67 6.97
CA GLU A 217 -11.35 -31.95 7.30
C GLU A 217 -10.56 -30.64 7.42
N GLU A 218 -10.65 -29.80 6.38
CA GLU A 218 -10.03 -28.48 6.34
C GLU A 218 -10.57 -27.54 7.41
N THR A 219 -11.82 -27.71 7.84
CA THR A 219 -12.41 -26.91 8.93
C THR A 219 -11.77 -27.27 10.27
N ARG A 220 -11.57 -28.57 10.54
CA ARG A 220 -10.92 -29.03 11.78
C ARG A 220 -9.49 -28.55 11.87
N GLU A 221 -8.72 -28.71 10.79
CA GLU A 221 -7.33 -28.25 10.72
C GLU A 221 -7.26 -26.72 10.76
N GLY A 222 -8.09 -26.05 9.96
CA GLY A 222 -8.16 -24.59 9.90
C GLY A 222 -8.46 -23.95 11.25
N PHE A 223 -9.37 -24.54 12.05
CA PHE A 223 -9.66 -24.07 13.40
C PHE A 223 -8.45 -24.18 14.33
N ARG A 224 -7.80 -25.36 14.35
CA ARG A 224 -6.62 -25.61 15.20
C ARG A 224 -5.48 -24.64 14.89
N PHE A 225 -5.15 -24.47 13.60
CA PHE A 225 -4.07 -23.59 13.19
C PHE A 225 -4.40 -22.12 13.45
N SER A 226 -5.61 -21.68 13.12
CA SER A 226 -6.01 -20.28 13.33
C SER A 226 -6.05 -19.90 14.81
N SER A 227 -6.44 -20.83 15.68
CA SER A 227 -6.48 -20.60 17.13
C SER A 227 -5.08 -20.42 17.71
N GLN A 228 -4.12 -21.28 17.31
CA GLN A 228 -2.71 -21.16 17.74
C GLN A 228 -2.05 -19.89 17.21
N GLU A 229 -2.34 -19.53 15.95
CA GLU A 229 -1.84 -18.30 15.33
C GLU A 229 -2.40 -17.06 16.02
N ALA A 230 -3.71 -17.06 16.34
CA ALA A 230 -4.36 -15.96 17.03
C ALA A 230 -3.84 -15.79 18.46
N ALA A 231 -3.68 -16.90 19.20
CA ALA A 231 -3.12 -16.89 20.55
C ALA A 231 -1.68 -16.36 20.57
N SER A 232 -0.83 -16.82 19.63
CA SER A 232 0.58 -16.38 19.57
C SER A 232 0.73 -14.94 19.07
N SER A 233 -0.12 -14.50 18.15
CA SER A 233 -0.01 -13.17 17.53
C SER A 233 -0.72 -12.06 18.31
N PHE A 234 -1.85 -12.37 18.95
CA PHE A 234 -2.75 -11.39 19.55
C PHE A 234 -3.09 -11.64 21.02
N GLY A 235 -2.69 -12.79 21.57
CA GLY A 235 -3.05 -13.18 22.94
C GLY A 235 -4.54 -13.49 23.13
N ASP A 236 -5.27 -13.70 22.03
CA ASP A 236 -6.70 -14.00 22.00
C ASP A 236 -6.93 -15.15 21.02
N ASP A 237 -7.47 -16.26 21.52
CA ASP A 237 -7.68 -17.51 20.78
C ASP A 237 -9.10 -17.67 20.24
N ARG A 238 -9.98 -16.68 20.48
CA ARG A 238 -11.38 -16.71 20.04
C ARG A 238 -11.46 -16.63 18.52
N LEU A 239 -12.20 -17.56 17.93
CA LEU A 239 -12.45 -17.63 16.48
C LEU A 239 -13.93 -17.47 16.14
N LEU A 240 -14.18 -16.98 14.93
CA LEU A 240 -15.49 -16.85 14.30
C LEU A 240 -15.50 -17.52 12.92
N ILE A 241 -16.66 -18.03 12.50
CA ILE A 241 -16.86 -18.70 11.20
C ILE A 241 -17.94 -17.96 10.42
N GLU A 242 -17.59 -17.59 9.19
CA GLU A 242 -18.45 -16.85 8.28
C GLU A 242 -18.51 -17.52 6.92
N LYS A 243 -19.57 -17.24 6.16
CA LYS A 243 -19.67 -17.66 4.78
C LYS A 243 -18.52 -17.04 3.97
N PHE A 244 -17.81 -17.86 3.21
CA PHE A 244 -16.84 -17.34 2.25
C PHE A 244 -17.58 -16.83 1.03
N ILE A 245 -17.42 -15.54 0.72
CA ILE A 245 -17.94 -14.93 -0.51
C ILE A 245 -16.88 -15.15 -1.59
N ASP A 246 -17.24 -15.87 -2.65
CA ASP A 246 -16.32 -16.17 -3.74
C ASP A 246 -16.20 -14.99 -4.72
N ASN A 247 -14.96 -14.71 -5.15
CA ASN A 247 -14.58 -13.60 -6.03
C ASN A 247 -15.18 -12.22 -5.65
N PRO A 248 -15.09 -11.78 -4.38
CA PRO A 248 -15.68 -10.53 -3.96
C PRO A 248 -14.86 -9.35 -4.48
N ARG A 249 -15.53 -8.21 -4.64
CA ARG A 249 -14.90 -6.89 -4.74
C ARG A 249 -14.80 -6.29 -3.35
N HIS A 250 -13.64 -5.72 -3.04
CA HIS A 250 -13.43 -4.99 -1.80
C HIS A 250 -13.80 -3.54 -2.05
N ILE A 251 -14.95 -3.10 -1.54
CA ILE A 251 -15.45 -1.74 -1.72
C ILE A 251 -15.73 -1.13 -0.35
N GLU A 252 -15.20 0.05 -0.10
CA GLU A 252 -15.23 0.68 1.21
C GLU A 252 -15.83 2.09 1.13
N ILE A 253 -16.51 2.52 2.19
CA ILE A 253 -17.15 3.82 2.29
C ILE A 253 -16.36 4.71 3.24
N GLN A 254 -15.93 5.87 2.76
CA GLN A 254 -15.40 6.92 3.62
C GLN A 254 -16.54 7.53 4.43
N VAL A 255 -16.45 7.49 5.76
CA VAL A 255 -17.36 8.23 6.64
C VAL A 255 -16.64 9.40 7.30
N LEU A 256 -17.38 10.47 7.55
CA LEU A 256 -16.94 11.65 8.29
C LEU A 256 -18.04 12.05 9.26
N ALA A 257 -17.74 12.10 10.56
CA ALA A 257 -18.71 12.40 11.60
C ALA A 257 -18.18 13.43 12.59
N ASP A 258 -19.05 14.31 13.10
CA ASP A 258 -18.69 15.27 14.14
C ASP A 258 -19.15 14.86 15.54
N LYS A 259 -18.70 15.60 16.55
CA LYS A 259 -19.09 15.39 17.96
C LYS A 259 -20.53 15.82 18.27
N HIS A 260 -21.30 16.27 17.27
CA HIS A 260 -22.66 16.79 17.39
C HIS A 260 -23.71 15.82 16.83
N GLY A 261 -23.30 14.60 16.47
CA GLY A 261 -24.18 13.56 15.94
C GLY A 261 -24.43 13.66 14.42
N ASN A 262 -23.76 14.58 13.71
CA ASN A 262 -23.80 14.60 12.26
C ASN A 262 -22.81 13.59 11.70
N ALA A 263 -23.21 12.87 10.66
CA ALA A 263 -22.35 11.93 9.94
C ALA A 263 -22.73 11.92 8.46
N LEU A 264 -21.71 11.88 7.60
CA LEU A 264 -21.80 11.87 6.15
C LEU A 264 -20.97 10.72 5.59
N TRP A 265 -21.34 10.25 4.40
CA TRP A 265 -20.46 9.41 3.58
C TRP A 265 -19.87 10.21 2.43
N LEU A 266 -18.57 10.02 2.18
CA LEU A 266 -17.79 10.72 1.15
C LEU A 266 -17.50 9.79 -0.03
N ASN A 267 -18.57 9.16 -0.51
CA ASN A 267 -18.57 8.11 -1.53
C ASN A 267 -17.72 6.89 -1.16
N GLU A 268 -17.58 5.96 -2.11
CA GLU A 268 -16.83 4.73 -2.00
C GLU A 268 -15.45 4.79 -2.64
N ARG A 269 -14.61 3.82 -2.25
CA ARG A 269 -13.38 3.43 -2.94
C ARG A 269 -13.43 1.94 -3.23
N GLU A 270 -12.91 1.53 -4.38
CA GLU A 270 -12.70 0.12 -4.72
C GLU A 270 -11.22 -0.22 -4.56
N CYS A 271 -10.93 -1.15 -3.65
CA CYS A 271 -9.59 -1.60 -3.28
C CYS A 271 -9.38 -3.08 -3.62
N SER A 272 -10.08 -3.57 -4.64
CA SER A 272 -10.09 -4.98 -5.05
C SER A 272 -8.71 -5.47 -5.51
N ILE A 273 -7.85 -4.60 -6.04
CA ILE A 273 -6.50 -4.99 -6.46
C ILE A 273 -5.58 -5.06 -5.23
N GLN A 274 -5.44 -6.27 -4.72
CA GLN A 274 -4.67 -6.56 -3.52
C GLN A 274 -3.76 -7.78 -3.70
N ARG A 275 -2.66 -7.79 -2.97
CA ARG A 275 -1.71 -8.90 -2.87
C ARG A 275 -1.66 -9.39 -1.43
N ARG A 276 -2.03 -10.65 -1.16
CA ARG A 276 -2.02 -11.22 0.20
C ARG A 276 -2.72 -10.30 1.22
N ASN A 277 -3.89 -9.77 0.85
CA ASN A 277 -4.69 -8.80 1.62
C ASN A 277 -4.05 -7.40 1.82
N GLN A 278 -2.92 -7.10 1.17
CA GLN A 278 -2.36 -5.76 1.09
C GLN A 278 -2.89 -5.06 -0.16
N LYS A 279 -3.56 -3.92 0.01
CA LYS A 279 -4.06 -3.08 -1.09
C LYS A 279 -2.89 -2.55 -1.92
N VAL A 280 -3.03 -2.59 -3.25
CA VAL A 280 -1.97 -2.21 -4.21
C VAL A 280 -2.41 -1.07 -5.13
N VAL A 281 -3.62 -1.18 -5.67
CA VAL A 281 -4.25 -0.15 -6.51
C VAL A 281 -5.68 0.09 -6.01
N GLU A 282 -6.02 1.35 -5.82
CA GLU A 282 -7.31 1.80 -5.34
C GLU A 282 -7.91 2.81 -6.32
N GLU A 283 -9.23 2.83 -6.44
CA GLU A 283 -9.93 3.83 -7.27
C GLU A 283 -11.19 4.38 -6.61
N ALA A 284 -11.53 5.62 -6.94
CA ALA A 284 -12.76 6.27 -6.52
C ALA A 284 -13.38 7.06 -7.68
N PRO A 285 -14.69 6.92 -7.95
CA PRO A 285 -15.62 5.92 -7.38
C PRO A 285 -15.35 4.48 -7.90
N SER A 286 -16.16 3.50 -7.47
CA SER A 286 -16.13 2.14 -8.01
C SER A 286 -16.81 2.07 -9.38
N THR A 287 -16.23 1.28 -10.29
CA THR A 287 -16.85 0.98 -11.60
C THR A 287 -18.05 0.04 -11.50
N PHE A 288 -18.15 -0.72 -10.42
CA PHE A 288 -19.14 -1.77 -10.25
C PHE A 288 -20.47 -1.27 -9.70
N LEU A 289 -20.43 -0.25 -8.84
CA LEU A 289 -21.60 0.25 -8.13
C LEU A 289 -22.45 1.19 -8.99
N ASP A 290 -23.74 0.88 -9.07
CA ASP A 290 -24.78 1.81 -9.51
C ASP A 290 -25.16 2.81 -8.40
N PRO A 291 -25.87 3.91 -8.73
CA PRO A 291 -26.23 4.94 -7.76
C PRO A 291 -27.06 4.44 -6.57
N ASP A 292 -27.92 3.44 -6.77
CA ASP A 292 -28.81 2.93 -5.72
C ASP A 292 -28.03 2.09 -4.73
N THR A 293 -27.20 1.16 -5.22
CA THR A 293 -26.31 0.35 -4.38
C THR A 293 -25.33 1.24 -3.62
N ARG A 294 -24.73 2.24 -4.29
CA ARG A 294 -23.83 3.22 -3.65
C ARG A 294 -24.51 3.96 -2.51
N ARG A 295 -25.74 4.42 -2.73
CA ARG A 295 -26.54 5.08 -1.69
C ARG A 295 -26.83 4.15 -0.53
N ALA A 296 -27.27 2.92 -0.80
CA ALA A 296 -27.58 1.94 0.23
C ALA A 296 -26.36 1.64 1.12
N MET A 297 -25.18 1.44 0.51
CA MET A 297 -23.91 1.27 1.23
C MET A 297 -23.56 2.50 2.06
N GLY A 298 -23.68 3.71 1.48
CA GLY A 298 -23.41 4.97 2.16
C GLY A 298 -24.31 5.22 3.38
N GLU A 299 -25.61 4.98 3.23
CA GLU A 299 -26.60 5.11 4.30
C GLU A 299 -26.37 4.10 5.42
N GLN A 300 -26.05 2.85 5.09
CA GLN A 300 -25.72 1.82 6.08
C GLN A 300 -24.39 2.14 6.81
N ALA A 301 -23.38 2.64 6.11
CA ALA A 301 -22.13 3.08 6.73
C ALA A 301 -22.34 4.24 7.71
N VAL A 302 -23.19 5.22 7.37
CA VAL A 302 -23.57 6.30 8.29
C VAL A 302 -24.43 5.81 9.45
N SER A 303 -25.32 4.83 9.22
CA SER A 303 -26.09 4.18 10.29
C SER A 303 -25.16 3.56 11.33
N LEU A 304 -24.15 2.80 10.87
CA LEU A 304 -23.13 2.21 11.75
C LEU A 304 -22.33 3.26 12.49
N ALA A 305 -21.84 4.29 11.79
CA ALA A 305 -21.08 5.38 12.41
C ALA A 305 -21.90 6.07 13.52
N LYS A 306 -23.20 6.29 13.32
CA LYS A 306 -24.10 6.85 14.34
C LYS A 306 -24.33 5.88 15.50
N ALA A 307 -24.47 4.59 15.24
CA ALA A 307 -24.68 3.57 16.27
C ALA A 307 -23.54 3.53 17.31
N VAL A 308 -22.30 3.75 16.85
CA VAL A 308 -21.11 3.82 17.72
C VAL A 308 -20.74 5.23 18.15
N LYS A 309 -21.57 6.24 17.84
CA LYS A 309 -21.31 7.66 18.11
C LYS A 309 -19.96 8.14 17.57
N TYR A 310 -19.59 7.63 16.39
CA TYR A 310 -18.30 7.88 15.75
C TYR A 310 -18.05 9.38 15.57
N SER A 311 -16.78 9.79 15.65
CA SER A 311 -16.33 11.13 15.30
C SER A 311 -15.01 11.07 14.53
N SER A 312 -14.68 12.13 13.80
CA SER A 312 -13.56 12.20 12.85
C SER A 312 -13.81 11.41 11.56
N ALA A 313 -12.75 11.14 10.80
CA ALA A 313 -12.79 10.30 9.60
C ALA A 313 -12.67 8.81 9.99
N GLY A 314 -13.43 7.97 9.29
CA GLY A 314 -13.38 6.51 9.43
C GLY A 314 -13.73 5.84 8.11
N THR A 315 -13.52 4.53 8.00
CA THR A 315 -13.88 3.79 6.78
C THR A 315 -14.62 2.52 7.14
N VAL A 316 -15.77 2.30 6.50
CA VAL A 316 -16.53 1.05 6.63
C VAL A 316 -16.22 0.19 5.40
N GLU A 317 -15.60 -0.96 5.61
CA GLU A 317 -15.21 -1.89 4.55
C GLU A 317 -16.33 -2.89 4.28
N PHE A 318 -16.63 -3.12 3.00
CA PHE A 318 -17.60 -4.11 2.54
C PHE A 318 -16.97 -5.08 1.53
N LEU A 319 -17.48 -6.31 1.55
CA LEU A 319 -17.33 -7.27 0.45
C LEU A 319 -18.59 -7.21 -0.41
N VAL A 320 -18.42 -6.98 -1.71
CA VAL A 320 -19.52 -6.93 -2.68
C VAL A 320 -19.41 -8.12 -3.62
N ASP A 321 -20.48 -8.91 -3.71
CA ASP A 321 -20.55 -10.08 -4.59
C ASP A 321 -20.90 -9.71 -6.04
N SER A 322 -20.91 -10.69 -6.94
CA SER A 322 -21.22 -10.51 -8.36
C SER A 322 -22.65 -10.05 -8.64
N GLN A 323 -23.57 -10.22 -7.68
CA GLN A 323 -24.96 -9.78 -7.75
C GLN A 323 -25.17 -8.40 -7.10
N LYS A 324 -24.09 -7.74 -6.65
CA LYS A 324 -24.10 -6.46 -5.92
C LYS A 324 -24.72 -6.55 -4.53
N ASN A 325 -24.86 -7.74 -3.96
CA ASN A 325 -25.09 -7.82 -2.52
C ASN A 325 -23.80 -7.45 -1.81
N PHE A 326 -23.90 -6.59 -0.81
CA PHE A 326 -22.76 -6.10 -0.06
C PHE A 326 -22.88 -6.49 1.41
N TYR A 327 -21.76 -6.83 2.01
CA TYR A 327 -21.67 -7.35 3.36
C TYR A 327 -20.55 -6.65 4.13
N PHE A 328 -20.87 -6.18 5.33
CA PHE A 328 -19.93 -5.53 6.25
C PHE A 328 -18.78 -6.48 6.58
N LEU A 329 -17.56 -5.99 6.40
CA LEU A 329 -16.34 -6.69 6.76
C LEU A 329 -15.81 -6.19 8.11
N GLU A 330 -15.50 -4.91 8.18
CA GLU A 330 -15.02 -4.24 9.39
C GLU A 330 -15.13 -2.71 9.26
N MET A 331 -14.90 -1.99 10.36
CA MET A 331 -14.79 -0.54 10.35
C MET A 331 -13.41 -0.12 10.88
N ASN A 332 -12.61 0.50 10.01
CA ASN A 332 -11.31 1.03 10.38
C ASN A 332 -11.49 2.40 11.04
N THR A 333 -11.13 2.51 12.32
CA THR A 333 -11.42 3.68 13.16
C THR A 333 -10.33 4.75 13.06
N ARG A 334 -9.96 5.07 11.82
CA ARG A 334 -8.84 5.96 11.47
C ARG A 334 -8.98 6.51 10.06
N LEU A 335 -8.11 7.45 9.71
CA LEU A 335 -7.90 7.84 8.32
C LEU A 335 -7.35 6.63 7.53
N GLN A 336 -7.90 6.34 6.36
CA GLN A 336 -7.34 5.30 5.48
C GLN A 336 -6.14 5.81 4.69
N VAL A 337 -5.28 4.89 4.25
CA VAL A 337 -4.07 5.22 3.49
C VAL A 337 -4.46 5.88 2.15
N GLU A 338 -5.43 5.27 1.49
CA GLU A 338 -6.07 5.58 0.21
C GLU A 338 -7.11 6.70 0.28
N HIS A 339 -7.13 7.49 1.36
CA HIS A 339 -7.98 8.68 1.42
C HIS A 339 -7.74 9.72 0.30
N PRO A 340 -6.55 9.89 -0.31
CA PRO A 340 -6.32 10.90 -1.34
C PRO A 340 -7.26 10.81 -2.55
N ILE A 341 -7.65 9.61 -2.99
CA ILE A 341 -8.59 9.45 -4.11
C ILE A 341 -9.98 9.95 -3.76
N THR A 342 -10.42 9.80 -2.50
CA THR A 342 -11.64 10.45 -2.01
C THR A 342 -11.50 11.97 -2.01
N GLU A 343 -10.35 12.51 -1.58
CA GLU A 343 -10.10 13.96 -1.63
C GLU A 343 -10.12 14.50 -3.05
N CYS A 344 -9.59 13.77 -4.02
CA CYS A 344 -9.56 14.16 -5.43
C CYS A 344 -10.95 14.27 -6.06
N ILE A 345 -11.88 13.36 -5.75
CA ILE A 345 -13.25 13.40 -6.31
C ILE A 345 -14.21 14.30 -5.51
N THR A 346 -13.95 14.53 -4.22
CA THR A 346 -14.82 15.37 -3.37
C THR A 346 -14.35 16.81 -3.23
N GLY A 347 -13.04 17.06 -3.35
CA GLY A 347 -12.41 18.37 -3.08
C GLY A 347 -12.17 18.65 -1.59
N LEU A 348 -12.49 17.70 -0.71
CA LEU A 348 -12.35 17.83 0.73
C LEU A 348 -10.96 17.39 1.20
N ASP A 349 -10.27 18.24 1.98
CA ASP A 349 -9.09 17.85 2.75
C ASP A 349 -9.57 17.16 4.04
N LEU A 350 -9.41 15.83 4.09
CA LEU A 350 -9.92 15.01 5.20
C LEU A 350 -9.17 15.28 6.49
N VAL A 351 -7.85 15.46 6.42
CA VAL A 351 -7.05 15.84 7.60
C VAL A 351 -7.52 17.18 8.16
N HIS A 352 -7.86 18.15 7.30
CA HIS A 352 -8.43 19.42 7.73
C HIS A 352 -9.76 19.21 8.46
N GLN A 353 -10.68 18.42 7.90
CA GLN A 353 -11.95 18.13 8.57
C GLN A 353 -11.75 17.42 9.91
N MET A 354 -10.82 16.46 9.99
CA MET A 354 -10.48 15.78 11.24
C MET A 354 -10.02 16.76 12.32
N ILE A 355 -9.14 17.71 11.99
CA ILE A 355 -8.66 18.74 12.92
C ILE A 355 -9.81 19.63 13.40
N ARG A 356 -10.70 20.06 12.49
CA ARG A 356 -11.88 20.89 12.83
C ARG A 356 -12.84 20.16 13.76
N ILE A 357 -13.16 18.91 13.45
CA ILE A 357 -14.02 18.06 14.27
C ILE A 357 -13.41 17.86 15.66
N ALA A 358 -12.10 17.60 15.72
CA ALA A 358 -11.38 17.44 16.98
C ALA A 358 -11.49 18.69 17.86
N LYS A 359 -11.40 19.89 17.25
CA LYS A 359 -11.60 21.20 17.90
C LYS A 359 -13.04 21.48 18.32
N GLY A 360 -14.00 20.67 17.86
CA GLY A 360 -15.41 20.74 18.25
C GLY A 360 -16.32 21.43 17.25
N TYR A 361 -15.87 21.72 16.03
CA TYR A 361 -16.73 22.27 14.99
C TYR A 361 -17.69 21.24 14.43
N LYS A 362 -18.83 21.73 13.93
CA LYS A 362 -19.81 20.93 13.20
C LYS A 362 -19.36 20.74 11.75
N LEU A 363 -19.82 19.67 11.12
CA LEU A 363 -19.70 19.52 9.67
C LEU A 363 -20.44 20.67 8.98
N GLN A 364 -19.78 21.34 8.04
CA GLN A 364 -20.38 22.41 7.25
C GLN A 364 -21.21 21.86 6.08
N GLN A 365 -20.78 20.73 5.53
CA GLN A 365 -21.41 20.06 4.41
C GLN A 365 -22.61 19.25 4.89
N LYS A 366 -23.61 19.15 4.03
CA LYS A 366 -24.68 18.15 4.11
C LYS A 366 -24.41 17.04 3.09
N GLN A 367 -25.12 15.92 3.22
CA GLN A 367 -24.96 14.79 2.30
C GLN A 367 -25.23 15.15 0.84
N SER A 368 -26.17 16.09 0.59
CA SER A 368 -26.47 16.63 -0.73
C SER A 368 -25.33 17.43 -1.36
N ASP A 369 -24.38 17.90 -0.54
CA ASP A 369 -23.30 18.78 -0.98
C ASP A 369 -22.05 17.99 -1.38
N ILE A 370 -22.05 16.67 -1.16
CA ILE A 370 -20.91 15.79 -1.44
C ILE A 370 -20.94 15.38 -2.91
N PRO A 371 -19.99 15.85 -3.75
CA PRO A 371 -19.99 15.55 -5.17
C PRO A 371 -19.26 14.24 -5.49
N ILE A 372 -19.43 13.79 -6.73
CA ILE A 372 -18.53 12.84 -7.40
C ILE A 372 -17.95 13.56 -8.62
N ASN A 373 -16.80 14.22 -8.44
CA ASN A 373 -16.15 14.99 -9.50
C ASN A 373 -15.10 14.13 -10.23
N GLY A 374 -15.53 13.46 -11.30
CA GLY A 374 -14.65 12.65 -12.12
C GLY A 374 -14.19 11.36 -11.44
N TRP A 375 -12.95 10.96 -11.72
CA TRP A 375 -12.35 9.71 -11.24
C TRP A 375 -10.95 9.94 -10.72
N ALA A 376 -10.56 9.17 -9.71
CA ALA A 376 -9.21 9.17 -9.17
C ALA A 376 -8.72 7.73 -8.96
N ILE A 377 -7.43 7.51 -9.19
CA ILE A 377 -6.75 6.23 -9.05
C ILE A 377 -5.48 6.45 -8.24
N GLU A 378 -5.25 5.60 -7.25
CA GLU A 378 -4.05 5.55 -6.43
C GLU A 378 -3.29 4.26 -6.72
N SER A 379 -1.97 4.36 -6.73
CA SER A 379 -1.07 3.22 -6.75
C SER A 379 -0.07 3.35 -5.61
N ARG A 380 0.01 2.33 -4.76
CA ARG A 380 1.00 2.27 -3.69
C ARG A 380 2.34 1.84 -4.26
N VAL A 381 3.28 2.79 -4.28
CA VAL A 381 4.64 2.51 -4.72
C VAL A 381 5.41 1.94 -3.54
N TYR A 382 5.81 0.68 -3.67
CA TYR A 382 6.51 -0.08 -2.65
C TYR A 382 7.95 -0.37 -3.08
N ALA A 383 8.87 -0.34 -2.11
CA ALA A 383 10.21 -0.89 -2.23
C ALA A 383 10.13 -2.42 -2.15
N GLU A 384 9.63 -3.03 -3.22
CA GLU A 384 9.37 -4.46 -3.32
C GLU A 384 9.76 -4.99 -4.71
N ASP A 385 10.23 -6.23 -4.77
CA ASP A 385 10.58 -6.91 -6.01
C ASP A 385 9.40 -7.72 -6.55
N PRO A 386 8.64 -7.23 -7.55
CA PRO A 386 7.48 -7.95 -8.06
C PRO A 386 7.85 -9.28 -8.74
N TYR A 387 9.10 -9.43 -9.21
CA TYR A 387 9.58 -10.65 -9.87
C TYR A 387 9.87 -11.79 -8.90
N LYS A 388 9.95 -11.50 -7.59
CA LYS A 388 10.20 -12.48 -6.53
C LYS A 388 9.03 -12.54 -5.56
N SER A 389 8.31 -13.67 -5.56
CA SER A 389 7.20 -13.93 -4.63
C SER A 389 6.16 -12.80 -4.58
N PHE A 390 5.93 -12.12 -5.70
CA PHE A 390 5.06 -10.94 -5.84
C PHE A 390 5.41 -9.73 -4.97
N GLY A 391 6.65 -9.52 -4.56
CA GLY A 391 7.04 -8.29 -3.85
C GLY A 391 7.77 -8.58 -2.55
N LEU A 392 8.86 -9.34 -2.66
CA LEU A 392 9.86 -9.42 -1.61
C LEU A 392 10.34 -7.99 -1.27
N PRO A 393 10.29 -7.54 -0.01
CA PRO A 393 10.74 -6.20 0.35
C PRO A 393 12.20 -5.95 -0.02
N SER A 394 12.48 -4.73 -0.46
CA SER A 394 13.79 -4.25 -0.87
C SER A 394 14.23 -3.14 0.07
N ILE A 395 15.45 -3.26 0.58
CA ILE A 395 16.07 -2.29 1.48
C ILE A 395 17.22 -1.59 0.76
N GLY A 396 17.57 -0.40 1.23
CA GLY A 396 18.73 0.32 0.73
C GLY A 396 18.47 1.79 0.49
N ARG A 397 19.51 2.46 -0.02
CA ARG A 397 19.49 3.90 -0.26
C ARG A 397 18.92 4.24 -1.62
N LEU A 398 18.07 5.25 -1.69
CA LEU A 398 17.60 5.82 -2.94
C LEU A 398 18.72 6.64 -3.59
N SER A 399 19.38 6.08 -4.60
CA SER A 399 20.45 6.77 -5.33
C SER A 399 19.92 7.82 -6.29
N GLN A 400 18.68 7.63 -6.77
CA GLN A 400 17.96 8.61 -7.56
C GLN A 400 16.47 8.52 -7.25
N TYR A 401 15.81 9.66 -7.07
CA TYR A 401 14.38 9.71 -6.81
C TYR A 401 13.75 10.96 -7.41
N GLN A 402 12.93 10.76 -8.44
CA GLN A 402 12.22 11.85 -9.14
C GLN A 402 10.74 11.50 -9.30
N GLU A 403 9.90 12.25 -8.61
CA GLU A 403 8.45 12.13 -8.70
C GLU A 403 7.91 12.75 -10.01
N PRO A 404 6.84 12.20 -10.61
CA PRO A 404 6.25 12.68 -11.86
C PRO A 404 5.38 13.95 -11.70
N LEU A 405 5.77 14.88 -10.83
CA LEU A 405 5.01 16.10 -10.50
C LEU A 405 4.99 17.16 -11.62
N ASN A 406 5.81 16.98 -12.66
CA ASN A 406 5.78 17.83 -13.86
C ASN A 406 4.54 17.58 -14.73
N LEU A 407 3.78 16.52 -14.48
CA LEU A 407 2.56 16.18 -15.19
C LEU A 407 1.33 16.82 -14.51
N PRO A 408 0.37 17.36 -15.29
CA PRO A 408 -0.89 17.84 -14.72
C PRO A 408 -1.71 16.68 -14.16
N ASN A 409 -2.55 16.98 -13.17
CA ASN A 409 -3.47 16.01 -12.55
C ASN A 409 -2.78 14.80 -11.89
N VAL A 410 -1.53 14.98 -11.46
CA VAL A 410 -0.78 14.02 -10.67
C VAL A 410 -0.57 14.58 -9.27
N ARG A 411 -0.76 13.74 -8.26
CA ARG A 411 -0.45 14.01 -6.85
C ARG A 411 0.44 12.88 -6.33
N VAL A 412 1.48 13.25 -5.58
CA VAL A 412 2.34 12.28 -4.90
C VAL A 412 2.39 12.64 -3.42
N ASP A 413 1.97 11.68 -2.59
CA ASP A 413 2.14 11.76 -1.15
C ASP A 413 3.32 10.85 -0.77
N SER A 414 4.48 11.45 -0.49
CA SER A 414 5.73 10.78 -0.14
C SER A 414 6.29 11.28 1.19
N GLY A 415 7.11 10.43 1.83
CA GLY A 415 7.82 10.72 3.09
C GLY A 415 9.33 10.57 2.97
N ILE A 416 9.84 10.56 1.75
CA ILE A 416 11.23 10.26 1.38
C ILE A 416 11.68 11.23 0.29
N GLN A 417 13.00 11.27 0.07
CA GLN A 417 13.63 12.08 -0.96
C GLN A 417 14.82 11.33 -1.55
N GLU A 418 15.42 11.87 -2.61
CA GLU A 418 16.70 11.36 -3.09
C GLU A 418 17.73 11.33 -1.95
N GLY A 419 18.44 10.21 -1.83
CA GLY A 419 19.38 9.94 -0.76
C GLY A 419 18.77 9.38 0.53
N SER A 420 17.44 9.24 0.65
CA SER A 420 16.80 8.56 1.78
C SER A 420 17.10 7.06 1.81
N ASP A 421 17.15 6.48 3.01
CA ASP A 421 17.33 5.04 3.23
C ASP A 421 15.99 4.35 3.53
N ILE A 422 15.71 3.26 2.82
CA ILE A 422 14.61 2.33 3.12
C ILE A 422 15.14 1.29 4.10
N SER A 423 14.71 1.39 5.36
CA SER A 423 15.20 0.55 6.45
C SER A 423 14.32 -0.68 6.68
N ILE A 424 14.89 -1.72 7.28
CA ILE A 424 14.20 -2.99 7.62
C ILE A 424 13.06 -2.82 8.65
N TYR A 425 13.07 -1.72 9.41
CA TYR A 425 12.24 -1.55 10.61
C TYR A 425 10.82 -1.09 10.31
N TYR A 426 10.57 -0.56 9.10
CA TYR A 426 9.33 0.13 8.77
C TYR A 426 8.72 -0.38 7.47
N ASP A 427 7.49 0.05 7.22
CA ASP A 427 6.73 -0.27 6.02
C ASP A 427 7.50 0.09 4.73
N PRO A 428 7.47 -0.76 3.67
CA PRO A 428 8.22 -0.53 2.44
C PRO A 428 7.62 0.53 1.51
N MET A 429 6.51 1.17 1.88
CA MET A 429 5.84 2.16 1.04
C MET A 429 6.74 3.38 0.85
N ILE A 430 7.11 3.62 -0.39
CA ILE A 430 7.89 4.76 -0.86
C ILE A 430 6.97 5.98 -0.95
N SER A 431 5.84 5.83 -1.64
CA SER A 431 4.88 6.91 -1.87
C SER A 431 3.52 6.37 -2.31
N LYS A 432 2.53 7.25 -2.28
CA LYS A 432 1.25 7.05 -2.96
C LYS A 432 1.23 7.92 -4.19
N LEU A 433 1.12 7.30 -5.36
CA LEU A 433 0.97 8.00 -6.63
C LEU A 433 -0.52 8.05 -6.96
N VAL A 434 -1.07 9.26 -7.07
CA VAL A 434 -2.49 9.50 -7.32
C VAL A 434 -2.63 10.26 -8.63
N THR A 435 -3.56 9.82 -9.47
CA THR A 435 -3.95 10.53 -10.69
C THR A 435 -5.44 10.69 -10.73
N TYR A 436 -5.91 11.75 -11.38
CA TYR A 436 -7.34 12.05 -11.44
C TYR A 436 -7.71 12.73 -12.76
N GLY A 437 -8.97 12.58 -13.17
CA GLY A 437 -9.46 13.09 -14.45
C GLY A 437 -10.97 13.23 -14.45
N LYS A 438 -11.55 13.75 -15.53
CA LYS A 438 -13.01 13.86 -15.66
C LYS A 438 -13.66 12.49 -15.91
N THR A 439 -12.92 11.58 -16.53
CA THR A 439 -13.33 10.19 -16.75
C THR A 439 -12.31 9.22 -16.19
N ARG A 440 -12.72 7.97 -16.02
CA ARG A 440 -11.82 6.90 -15.61
C ARG A 440 -10.69 6.68 -16.63
N GLU A 441 -10.98 6.74 -17.93
CA GLU A 441 -9.94 6.58 -18.96
C GLU A 441 -8.89 7.69 -18.90
N GLU A 442 -9.30 8.93 -18.61
CA GLU A 442 -8.36 10.05 -18.42
C GLU A 442 -7.45 9.79 -17.21
N ALA A 443 -8.00 9.36 -16.08
CA ALA A 443 -7.22 9.03 -14.89
C ALA A 443 -6.26 7.86 -15.15
N LEU A 444 -6.72 6.77 -15.78
CA LEU A 444 -5.88 5.62 -16.14
C LEU A 444 -4.71 6.01 -17.05
N LYS A 445 -4.99 6.77 -18.10
CA LYS A 445 -3.96 7.25 -19.02
C LYS A 445 -2.93 8.13 -18.30
N LYS A 446 -3.39 8.96 -17.37
CA LYS A 446 -2.50 9.78 -16.55
C LYS A 446 -1.65 8.92 -15.61
N MET A 447 -2.21 7.87 -15.03
CA MET A 447 -1.45 6.92 -14.21
C MET A 447 -0.36 6.21 -15.03
N GLU A 448 -0.70 5.76 -16.24
CA GLU A 448 0.26 5.19 -17.19
C GLU A 448 1.41 6.17 -17.48
N GLU A 449 1.11 7.42 -17.85
CA GLU A 449 2.11 8.46 -18.12
C GLU A 449 2.95 8.77 -16.86
N ALA A 450 2.33 8.82 -15.69
CA ALA A 450 3.00 9.14 -14.43
C ALA A 450 3.97 8.03 -13.99
N LEU A 451 3.56 6.77 -14.08
CA LEU A 451 4.42 5.61 -13.79
C LEU A 451 5.63 5.56 -14.74
N ASP A 452 5.44 5.86 -16.03
CA ASP A 452 6.52 5.92 -17.02
C ASP A 452 7.54 7.05 -16.72
N ASN A 453 7.11 8.13 -16.06
CA ASN A 453 7.96 9.27 -15.67
C ASN A 453 8.51 9.17 -14.24
N TYR A 454 8.16 8.12 -13.48
CA TYR A 454 8.60 7.98 -12.10
C TYR A 454 9.98 7.29 -12.05
N VAL A 455 11.00 8.04 -11.63
CA VAL A 455 12.36 7.52 -11.50
C VAL A 455 12.65 7.13 -10.05
N ILE A 456 12.93 5.86 -9.82
CA ILE A 456 13.42 5.33 -8.55
C ILE A 456 14.63 4.45 -8.84
N ARG A 457 15.75 4.72 -8.19
CA ARG A 457 16.99 3.92 -8.28
C ARG A 457 17.56 3.66 -6.90
N GLY A 458 18.28 2.55 -6.78
CA GLY A 458 18.97 2.14 -5.54
C GLY A 458 18.26 1.00 -4.81
N VAL A 459 16.93 0.94 -4.88
CA VAL A 459 16.12 -0.19 -4.39
C VAL A 459 15.31 -0.80 -5.53
N THR A 460 14.91 -2.06 -5.38
CA THR A 460 13.89 -2.66 -6.26
C THR A 460 12.51 -2.16 -5.85
N HIS A 461 11.62 -1.97 -6.81
CA HIS A 461 10.31 -1.39 -6.59
C HIS A 461 9.23 -1.98 -7.50
N ASN A 462 7.97 -1.87 -7.07
CA ASN A 462 6.82 -2.50 -7.72
C ASN A 462 6.23 -1.72 -8.93
N ILE A 463 6.76 -0.55 -9.29
CA ILE A 463 6.29 0.25 -10.46
C ILE A 463 6.05 -0.58 -11.73
N PRO A 464 6.91 -1.53 -12.15
CA PRO A 464 6.63 -2.33 -13.34
C PRO A 464 5.33 -3.14 -13.24
N LEU A 465 5.03 -3.70 -12.06
CA LEU A 465 3.78 -4.42 -11.82
C LEU A 465 2.58 -3.46 -11.85
N LEU A 466 2.69 -2.29 -11.19
CA LEU A 466 1.65 -1.27 -11.21
C LEU A 466 1.32 -0.85 -12.65
N ARG A 467 2.35 -0.59 -13.45
CA ARG A 467 2.22 -0.20 -14.85
C ARG A 467 1.44 -1.21 -15.67
N GLU A 468 1.74 -2.49 -15.51
CA GLU A 468 1.06 -3.60 -16.19
C GLU A 468 -0.39 -3.75 -15.73
N ILE A 469 -0.67 -3.61 -14.43
CA ILE A 469 -2.05 -3.64 -13.90
C ILE A 469 -2.89 -2.53 -14.55
N ILE A 470 -2.37 -1.30 -14.60
CA ILE A 470 -3.12 -0.12 -15.09
C ILE A 470 -3.55 -0.26 -16.55
N VAL A 471 -2.75 -0.91 -17.40
CA VAL A 471 -3.10 -1.14 -18.81
C VAL A 471 -3.73 -2.50 -19.09
N HIS A 472 -3.80 -3.38 -18.09
CA HIS A 472 -4.35 -4.71 -18.28
C HIS A 472 -5.83 -4.63 -18.71
N PRO A 473 -6.26 -5.33 -19.78
CA PRO A 473 -7.62 -5.21 -20.32
C PRO A 473 -8.73 -5.44 -19.29
N ARG A 474 -8.56 -6.41 -18.38
CA ARG A 474 -9.51 -6.66 -17.28
C ARG A 474 -9.64 -5.45 -16.34
N PHE A 475 -8.52 -4.83 -15.94
CA PHE A 475 -8.54 -3.63 -15.09
C PHE A 475 -9.17 -2.44 -15.82
N VAL A 476 -8.82 -2.22 -17.09
CA VAL A 476 -9.40 -1.16 -17.93
C VAL A 476 -10.91 -1.34 -18.10
N SER A 477 -11.40 -2.57 -18.30
CA SER A 477 -12.84 -2.87 -18.39
C SER A 477 -13.58 -2.77 -17.04
N GLY A 478 -12.85 -2.77 -15.93
CA GLY A 478 -13.41 -2.85 -14.58
C GLY A 478 -13.80 -4.26 -14.14
N ASP A 479 -13.52 -5.31 -14.92
CA ASP A 479 -13.69 -6.73 -14.53
C ASP A 479 -12.58 -7.16 -13.56
N ILE A 480 -12.76 -6.84 -12.28
CA ILE A 480 -11.77 -7.09 -11.23
C ILE A 480 -12.43 -7.72 -10.00
N SER A 481 -11.61 -8.42 -9.23
CA SER A 481 -11.97 -9.03 -7.95
C SER A 481 -10.75 -9.02 -7.04
N THR A 482 -10.92 -9.41 -5.77
CA THR A 482 -9.80 -9.62 -4.83
C THR A 482 -8.82 -10.72 -5.26
N LYS A 483 -9.14 -11.52 -6.28
CA LYS A 483 -8.28 -12.56 -6.87
C LYS A 483 -7.61 -12.14 -8.18
N PHE A 484 -7.72 -10.87 -8.58
CA PHE A 484 -7.17 -10.39 -9.85
C PHE A 484 -5.69 -10.76 -10.05
N LEU A 485 -4.82 -10.51 -9.06
CA LEU A 485 -3.39 -10.78 -9.22
C LEU A 485 -3.07 -12.28 -9.34
N PRO A 486 -3.58 -13.18 -8.47
CA PRO A 486 -3.43 -14.62 -8.65
C PRO A 486 -4.00 -15.15 -9.98
N GLU A 487 -5.10 -14.61 -10.48
CA GLU A 487 -5.71 -15.05 -11.74
C GLU A 487 -4.93 -14.60 -12.98
N VAL A 488 -4.48 -13.34 -12.99
CA VAL A 488 -3.76 -12.75 -14.12
C VAL A 488 -2.30 -13.23 -14.16
N TYR A 489 -1.71 -13.45 -12.99
CA TYR A 489 -0.31 -13.84 -12.85
C TYR A 489 -0.16 -15.08 -11.95
N PRO A 490 -0.69 -16.26 -12.34
CA PRO A 490 -0.66 -17.47 -11.50
C PRO A 490 0.77 -17.94 -11.16
N ASP A 491 1.72 -17.73 -12.08
CA ASP A 491 3.12 -18.17 -11.94
C ASP A 491 4.07 -17.05 -11.48
N GLY A 492 3.57 -15.95 -10.92
CA GLY A 492 4.41 -14.78 -10.66
C GLY A 492 4.36 -13.72 -11.76
N PHE A 493 4.77 -12.50 -11.42
CA PHE A 493 4.95 -11.42 -12.38
C PHE A 493 6.23 -11.64 -13.20
N LYS A 494 6.07 -11.80 -14.52
CA LYS A 494 7.18 -12.09 -15.44
C LYS A 494 7.69 -10.85 -16.20
N GLY A 495 7.15 -9.66 -15.91
CA GLY A 495 7.49 -8.40 -16.59
C GLY A 495 6.72 -8.15 -17.88
N HIS A 496 6.83 -6.94 -18.42
CA HIS A 496 6.21 -6.56 -19.70
C HIS A 496 6.83 -7.33 -20.86
N MET A 497 5.98 -7.87 -21.73
CA MET A 497 6.40 -8.51 -22.98
C MET A 497 6.27 -7.52 -24.13
N LEU A 498 7.42 -7.06 -24.66
CA LEU A 498 7.43 -6.14 -25.80
C LEU A 498 6.80 -6.77 -27.04
N THR A 499 5.82 -6.08 -27.61
CA THR A 499 5.31 -6.36 -28.95
C THR A 499 6.40 -6.15 -30.00
N ALA A 500 6.20 -6.70 -31.21
CA ALA A 500 7.12 -6.47 -32.32
C ALA A 500 7.28 -4.99 -32.69
N GLY A 501 6.25 -4.17 -32.46
CA GLY A 501 6.27 -2.72 -32.65
C GLY A 501 7.14 -2.03 -31.62
N GLU A 502 6.84 -2.22 -30.33
CA GLU A 502 7.61 -1.63 -29.23
C GLU A 502 9.06 -2.07 -29.24
N ARG A 503 9.34 -3.35 -29.58
CA ARG A 503 10.71 -3.85 -29.75
C ARG A 503 11.45 -3.07 -30.83
N ARG A 504 10.83 -2.78 -31.98
CA ARG A 504 11.46 -1.97 -33.04
C ARG A 504 11.71 -0.53 -32.60
N GLU A 505 10.74 0.08 -31.92
CA GLU A 505 10.85 1.45 -31.41
C GLU A 505 11.97 1.58 -30.36
N LEU A 506 12.04 0.63 -29.42
CA LEU A 506 13.10 0.54 -28.43
C LEU A 506 14.47 0.36 -29.08
N LEU A 507 14.59 -0.55 -30.06
CA LEU A 507 15.85 -0.78 -30.79
C LEU A 507 16.26 0.47 -31.58
N ALA A 508 15.32 1.14 -32.24
CA ALA A 508 15.59 2.38 -32.98
C ALA A 508 16.03 3.51 -32.04
N THR A 509 15.37 3.66 -30.89
CA THR A 509 15.70 4.68 -29.88
C THR A 509 17.07 4.42 -29.25
N ALA A 510 17.35 3.17 -28.88
CA ALA A 510 18.65 2.78 -28.33
C ALA A 510 19.78 2.97 -29.35
N ALA A 511 19.55 2.65 -30.63
CA ALA A 511 20.49 2.90 -31.70
C ALA A 511 20.70 4.41 -31.96
N ALA A 512 19.63 5.21 -31.94
CA ALA A 512 19.70 6.65 -32.11
C ALA A 512 20.44 7.33 -30.96
N LEU A 513 20.17 6.97 -29.70
CA LEU A 513 20.88 7.48 -28.52
C LEU A 513 22.37 7.10 -28.53
N TYR A 514 22.70 5.93 -29.06
CA TYR A 514 24.10 5.52 -29.27
C TYR A 514 24.78 6.31 -30.39
N VAL A 515 24.03 6.80 -31.38
CA VAL A 515 24.55 7.60 -32.51
C VAL A 515 24.55 9.10 -32.22
N ALA A 516 23.71 9.60 -31.30
CA ALA A 516 23.46 11.03 -31.04
C ALA A 516 24.57 11.78 -30.26
N VAL A 517 25.84 11.41 -30.43
CA VAL A 517 26.96 12.27 -30.04
C VAL A 517 27.59 12.87 -31.31
N GLU A 518 27.05 14.01 -31.72
CA GLU A 518 27.57 14.88 -32.78
C GLU A 518 27.65 16.31 -32.20
N ILE A 519 28.81 16.96 -32.30
CA ILE A 519 29.00 18.38 -31.96
C ILE A 519 29.38 19.10 -33.25
N ASP A 520 28.68 20.19 -33.57
CA ASP A 520 28.89 21.06 -34.74
C ASP A 520 28.86 20.38 -36.12
N GLY A 521 28.04 19.33 -36.26
CA GLY A 521 27.83 18.66 -37.55
C GLY A 521 28.93 17.67 -37.93
N GLU A 522 29.90 17.44 -37.05
CA GLU A 522 30.82 16.30 -37.14
C GLU A 522 30.57 15.31 -36.00
N LYS A 523 30.74 14.02 -36.33
CA LYS A 523 30.77 12.93 -35.35
C LYS A 523 32.03 13.08 -34.52
N VAL A 524 31.88 13.40 -33.24
CA VAL A 524 33.00 13.50 -32.31
C VAL A 524 33.01 12.28 -31.41
N GLU A 525 34.16 11.62 -31.34
CA GLU A 525 34.43 10.53 -30.38
C GLU A 525 34.71 11.15 -29.01
N VAL A 526 33.91 10.79 -27.99
CA VAL A 526 34.09 11.31 -26.62
C VAL A 526 35.12 10.47 -25.89
N SER A 527 36.29 11.06 -25.60
CA SER A 527 37.23 10.53 -24.61
C SER A 527 37.21 11.42 -23.35
N GLY A 528 36.70 10.89 -22.24
CA GLY A 528 37.23 11.26 -20.92
C GLY A 528 38.50 10.44 -20.63
N GLU A 529 39.09 10.55 -19.45
CA GLU A 529 40.03 9.51 -18.99
C GLU A 529 39.28 8.20 -18.74
N TRP A 530 39.16 7.41 -19.80
CA TRP A 530 38.66 6.05 -19.82
C TRP A 530 39.89 5.17 -19.95
N ASN A 531 40.15 4.30 -18.97
CA ASN A 531 41.27 3.38 -19.03
C ASN A 531 41.07 2.40 -20.20
N LEU A 532 41.74 2.69 -21.32
CA LEU A 532 41.71 1.99 -22.60
C LEU A 532 42.40 0.61 -22.59
N ALA A 533 42.78 0.08 -21.43
CA ALA A 533 43.43 -1.23 -21.31
C ALA A 533 42.47 -2.44 -21.33
N SER A 534 41.15 -2.28 -21.39
CA SER A 534 40.21 -3.42 -21.51
C SER A 534 39.36 -3.36 -22.79
N ALA A 535 39.92 -3.90 -23.87
CA ALA A 535 39.15 -4.27 -25.05
C ALA A 535 38.30 -5.52 -24.74
N LEU A 536 37.10 -5.36 -24.15
CA LEU A 536 35.99 -6.34 -24.08
C LEU A 536 34.90 -5.88 -23.08
N LEU A 537 34.29 -4.70 -23.28
CA LEU A 537 33.09 -4.34 -22.52
C LEU A 537 31.90 -4.17 -23.46
N SER A 538 31.09 -5.24 -23.51
CA SER A 538 29.66 -5.13 -23.75
C SER A 538 29.09 -4.06 -22.82
N MET A 539 28.88 -2.85 -23.32
CA MET A 539 28.06 -1.89 -22.59
C MET A 539 26.62 -2.41 -22.59
N CYS A 540 26.26 -3.03 -21.47
CA CYS A 540 24.91 -3.46 -21.23
C CYS A 540 24.13 -2.30 -20.65
N ASN A 541 23.54 -1.50 -21.53
CA ASN A 541 22.69 -0.40 -21.12
C ASN A 541 21.32 -0.97 -20.74
N ARG A 542 20.81 -0.58 -19.56
CA ARG A 542 19.43 -0.85 -19.17
C ARG A 542 18.57 0.27 -19.71
N PHE A 543 17.65 -0.06 -20.61
CA PHE A 543 16.60 0.86 -21.03
C PHE A 543 15.29 0.44 -20.39
N SER A 544 14.45 1.42 -20.07
CA SER A 544 13.09 1.19 -19.61
C SER A 544 12.08 1.48 -20.71
N VAL A 545 11.18 0.55 -20.98
CA VAL A 545 9.98 0.74 -21.82
C VAL A 545 8.80 0.24 -21.03
N SER A 546 7.77 1.07 -20.91
CA SER A 546 6.58 0.77 -20.09
C SER A 546 6.97 0.30 -18.67
N CYS A 547 7.86 1.05 -18.02
CA CYS A 547 8.47 0.74 -16.71
C CYS A 547 9.26 -0.59 -16.60
N ALA A 548 9.22 -1.49 -17.59
CA ALA A 548 9.99 -2.73 -17.58
C ALA A 548 11.45 -2.48 -17.98
N GLN A 549 12.38 -3.11 -17.25
CA GLN A 549 13.81 -2.97 -17.50
C GLN A 549 14.28 -4.04 -18.49
N PHE A 550 14.84 -3.61 -19.62
CA PHE A 550 15.41 -4.51 -20.62
C PHE A 550 16.93 -4.37 -20.66
N LYS A 551 17.62 -5.50 -20.66
CA LYS A 551 19.06 -5.58 -20.89
C LYS A 551 19.32 -5.53 -22.39
N LEU A 552 19.74 -4.38 -22.90
CA LEU A 552 20.11 -4.21 -24.31
C LEU A 552 21.62 -4.27 -24.48
N ARG A 553 22.05 -4.94 -25.55
CA ARG A 553 23.44 -5.00 -25.98
C ARG A 553 23.51 -4.40 -27.38
N VAL A 554 24.11 -3.22 -27.49
CA VAL A 554 24.43 -2.62 -28.78
C VAL A 554 25.87 -3.02 -29.08
N LEU A 555 26.06 -3.84 -30.11
CA LEU A 555 27.34 -4.45 -30.46
C LEU A 555 27.72 -4.09 -31.89
N SER A 556 29.02 -3.92 -32.15
CA SER A 556 29.53 -3.93 -33.51
C SER A 556 29.25 -5.28 -34.17
N LYS A 557 29.23 -5.30 -35.52
CA LYS A 557 28.97 -6.53 -36.29
C LYS A 557 29.88 -7.70 -35.86
N LEU A 558 31.16 -7.40 -35.59
CA LEU A 558 32.14 -8.40 -35.14
C LEU A 558 31.85 -8.88 -33.71
N ALA A 559 31.55 -7.98 -32.77
CA ALA A 559 31.24 -8.35 -31.40
C ALA A 559 29.93 -9.16 -31.28
N ALA A 560 28.92 -8.86 -32.10
CA ALA A 560 27.68 -9.62 -32.19
C ALA A 560 27.92 -11.04 -32.74
N TYR A 561 28.81 -11.18 -33.72
CA TYR A 561 29.23 -12.48 -34.23
C TYR A 561 29.93 -13.31 -33.15
N LEU A 562 30.92 -12.73 -32.47
CA LEU A 562 31.70 -13.42 -31.43
C LEU A 562 30.87 -13.77 -30.19
N SER A 563 29.88 -12.96 -29.82
CA SER A 563 29.06 -13.21 -28.63
C SER A 563 28.23 -14.51 -28.71
N LYS A 564 28.02 -15.07 -29.90
CA LYS A 564 27.34 -16.36 -30.07
C LYS A 564 28.16 -17.55 -29.55
N HIS A 565 29.47 -17.35 -29.37
CA HIS A 565 30.40 -18.36 -28.87
C HIS A 565 30.66 -18.23 -27.36
N MET A 566 30.04 -17.25 -26.68
CA MET A 566 30.14 -17.12 -25.22
C MET A 566 29.25 -18.17 -24.55
N PRO A 567 29.78 -19.01 -23.63
CA PRO A 567 28.97 -19.98 -22.90
C PRO A 567 27.86 -19.31 -22.09
N GLU A 568 26.68 -19.94 -22.05
CA GLU A 568 25.64 -19.52 -21.11
C GLU A 568 26.05 -19.86 -19.68
N LYS A 569 25.88 -18.89 -18.77
CA LYS A 569 26.19 -19.09 -17.36
C LYS A 569 25.11 -19.96 -16.74
N ILE A 570 25.44 -21.20 -16.40
CA ILE A 570 24.55 -22.11 -15.67
C ILE A 570 24.41 -21.59 -14.24
N PRO A 571 23.19 -21.30 -13.74
CA PRO A 571 22.98 -20.93 -12.35
C PRO A 571 23.28 -22.13 -11.42
N GLU A 572 23.85 -21.86 -10.25
CA GLU A 572 24.15 -22.89 -9.23
C GLU A 572 22.84 -23.44 -8.63
N ASP A 573 22.75 -24.76 -8.44
CA ASP A 573 21.61 -25.42 -7.80
C ASP A 573 21.68 -25.25 -6.28
N THR A 574 20.73 -24.50 -5.72
CA THR A 574 20.61 -24.23 -4.28
C THR A 574 19.40 -24.94 -3.65
N SER A 575 18.75 -25.88 -4.34
CA SER A 575 17.49 -26.51 -3.92
C SER A 575 17.54 -27.31 -2.61
N SER A 576 18.74 -27.71 -2.15
CA SER A 576 18.97 -28.39 -0.88
C SER A 576 19.14 -27.45 0.31
N ILE A 577 19.16 -26.13 0.10
CA ILE A 577 19.49 -25.15 1.13
C ILE A 577 18.50 -23.99 1.09
N LEU A 578 17.68 -23.88 2.13
CA LEU A 578 16.80 -22.74 2.32
C LEU A 578 17.58 -21.62 3.03
N ARG A 579 17.81 -20.52 2.31
CA ARG A 579 18.41 -19.30 2.85
C ARG A 579 17.36 -18.22 3.02
N SER A 580 17.61 -17.31 3.94
CA SER A 580 16.76 -16.13 4.12
C SER A 580 16.89 -15.23 2.89
N PRO A 581 15.79 -14.94 2.17
CA PRO A 581 15.84 -14.11 0.98
C PRO A 581 15.93 -12.62 1.32
N MET A 582 15.76 -12.27 2.61
CA MET A 582 15.67 -10.91 3.11
C MET A 582 16.10 -10.86 4.58
N PRO A 583 16.62 -9.73 5.07
CA PRO A 583 16.85 -9.55 6.50
C PRO A 583 15.51 -9.38 7.23
N GLY A 584 15.33 -9.99 8.39
CA GLY A 584 14.08 -9.97 9.15
C GLY A 584 14.16 -10.71 10.49
N SER A 585 13.02 -10.84 11.16
CA SER A 585 12.88 -11.65 12.37
C SER A 585 12.05 -12.91 12.10
N VAL A 586 12.50 -14.05 12.59
CA VAL A 586 11.80 -15.33 12.44
C VAL A 586 10.63 -15.35 13.42
N VAL A 587 9.39 -15.38 12.92
CA VAL A 587 8.17 -15.38 13.76
C VAL A 587 7.82 -16.80 14.18
N ALA A 588 7.88 -17.74 13.24
CA ALA A 588 7.49 -19.13 13.45
C ALA A 588 8.40 -20.06 12.66
N VAL A 589 8.64 -21.25 13.21
CA VAL A 589 9.32 -22.36 12.52
C VAL A 589 8.39 -23.55 12.61
N SER A 590 7.92 -24.01 11.45
CA SER A 590 6.83 -25.00 11.31
C SER A 590 7.35 -26.43 11.14
N VAL A 591 8.66 -26.63 11.08
CA VAL A 591 9.31 -27.94 10.86
C VAL A 591 10.42 -28.22 11.86
N LYS A 592 10.74 -29.50 12.06
CA LYS A 592 11.83 -29.99 12.91
C LYS A 592 12.80 -30.86 12.11
N PRO A 593 14.07 -30.97 12.54
CA PRO A 593 15.00 -31.93 11.95
C PRO A 593 14.39 -33.35 11.96
N GLY A 594 14.38 -33.99 10.79
CA GLY A 594 13.79 -35.31 10.57
C GLY A 594 12.40 -35.32 9.94
N ASP A 595 11.70 -34.19 9.87
CA ASP A 595 10.38 -34.10 9.25
C ASP A 595 10.45 -34.25 7.72
N ASN A 596 9.47 -34.91 7.13
CA ASN A 596 9.29 -34.92 5.68
C ASN A 596 8.47 -33.70 5.27
N VAL A 597 9.00 -32.89 4.35
CA VAL A 597 8.31 -31.73 3.79
C VAL A 597 7.96 -31.98 2.33
N ALA A 598 6.73 -31.65 1.94
CA ALA A 598 6.33 -31.64 0.54
C ALA A 598 6.77 -30.34 -0.16
N GLU A 599 6.96 -30.38 -1.47
CA GLU A 599 7.17 -29.18 -2.28
C GLU A 599 6.05 -28.16 -2.02
N GLY A 600 6.41 -26.90 -1.77
CA GLY A 600 5.48 -25.82 -1.44
C GLY A 600 5.01 -25.81 0.03
N GLN A 601 5.37 -26.80 0.86
CA GLN A 601 5.03 -26.80 2.29
C GLN A 601 5.79 -25.70 3.03
N GLU A 602 5.10 -24.98 3.91
CA GLU A 602 5.71 -23.95 4.77
C GLU A 602 6.72 -24.55 5.75
N ILE A 603 7.90 -23.92 5.81
CA ILE A 603 9.02 -24.28 6.66
C ILE A 603 9.13 -23.30 7.84
N CYS A 604 9.16 -22.00 7.55
CA CYS A 604 9.23 -20.95 8.56
C CYS A 604 8.63 -19.65 8.04
N VAL A 605 8.32 -18.73 8.96
CA VAL A 605 7.75 -17.42 8.65
C VAL A 605 8.72 -16.34 9.11
N ILE A 606 9.12 -15.46 8.18
CA ILE A 606 9.98 -14.31 8.47
C ILE A 606 9.15 -13.04 8.39
N GLU A 607 9.19 -12.23 9.44
CA GLU A 607 8.64 -10.88 9.45
C GLU A 607 9.76 -9.87 9.19
N ALA A 608 9.63 -9.09 8.12
CA ALA A 608 10.38 -7.85 7.97
C ALA A 608 9.46 -6.77 7.46
N MET A 609 9.74 -5.52 7.81
CA MET A 609 8.96 -4.38 7.33
C MET A 609 7.45 -4.51 7.61
N LYS A 610 7.09 -5.16 8.74
CA LYS A 610 5.72 -5.52 9.18
C LYS A 610 4.97 -6.50 8.25
N MET A 611 5.70 -7.14 7.34
CA MET A 611 5.17 -8.13 6.42
C MET A 611 5.71 -9.52 6.77
N GLN A 612 4.81 -10.48 6.93
CA GLN A 612 5.16 -11.88 7.12
C GLN A 612 5.30 -12.56 5.76
N ASN A 613 6.43 -13.23 5.58
CA ASN A 613 6.76 -14.02 4.40
C ASN A 613 6.95 -15.47 4.83
N SER A 614 6.02 -16.30 4.37
CA SER A 614 6.12 -17.75 4.50
C SER A 614 7.21 -18.26 3.55
N MET A 615 8.18 -18.97 4.12
CA MET A 615 9.24 -19.65 3.39
C MET A 615 8.82 -21.09 3.16
N THR A 616 8.81 -21.54 1.91
CA THR A 616 8.33 -22.87 1.52
C THR A 616 9.44 -23.77 1.01
N ALA A 617 9.27 -25.09 1.12
CA ALA A 617 10.19 -26.06 0.56
C ALA A 617 10.19 -26.01 -0.98
N ALA A 618 11.37 -25.95 -1.59
CA ALA A 618 11.54 -25.92 -3.05
C ALA A 618 11.35 -27.29 -3.72
N LYS A 619 11.46 -28.37 -2.94
CA LYS A 619 11.28 -29.76 -3.38
C LYS A 619 10.79 -30.60 -2.20
N THR A 620 10.14 -31.72 -2.50
CA THR A 620 9.83 -32.74 -1.49
C THR A 620 11.13 -33.36 -0.98
N ALA A 621 11.41 -33.21 0.30
CA ALA A 621 12.66 -33.68 0.92
C ALA A 621 12.49 -33.87 2.43
N LYS A 622 13.49 -34.49 3.06
CA LYS A 622 13.57 -34.59 4.52
C LYS A 622 14.39 -33.44 5.08
N VAL A 623 13.93 -32.85 6.18
CA VAL A 623 14.63 -31.76 6.85
C VAL A 623 15.87 -32.32 7.55
N LYS A 624 17.06 -31.91 7.10
CA LYS A 624 18.34 -32.33 7.67
C LYS A 624 18.67 -31.56 8.94
N SER A 625 18.60 -30.23 8.89
CA SER A 625 18.90 -29.35 10.02
C SER A 625 18.15 -28.03 9.92
N VAL A 626 17.80 -27.48 11.08
CA VAL A 626 17.15 -26.18 11.23
C VAL A 626 18.09 -25.27 12.02
N HIS A 627 18.43 -24.12 11.44
CA HIS A 627 19.45 -23.20 11.95
C HIS A 627 18.87 -21.91 12.54
N CYS A 628 17.54 -21.80 12.59
CA CYS A 628 16.83 -20.64 13.13
C CYS A 628 15.76 -21.06 14.13
N LYS A 629 15.41 -20.15 15.06
CA LYS A 629 14.35 -20.30 16.05
C LYS A 629 13.42 -19.09 16.01
N ALA A 630 12.18 -19.27 16.47
CA ALA A 630 11.26 -18.15 16.64
C ALA A 630 11.87 -17.09 17.59
N GLY A 631 11.84 -15.83 17.17
CA GLY A 631 12.47 -14.69 17.82
C GLY A 631 13.87 -14.33 17.30
N ASP A 632 14.53 -15.19 16.51
CA ASP A 632 15.86 -14.89 15.96
C ASP A 632 15.78 -13.76 14.91
N THR A 633 16.88 -13.01 14.77
CA THR A 633 17.07 -12.03 13.69
C THR A 633 18.03 -12.63 12.66
N VAL A 634 17.63 -12.65 11.39
CA VAL A 634 18.39 -13.22 10.27
C VAL A 634 18.70 -12.14 9.23
N GLY A 635 19.86 -12.23 8.60
CA GLY A 635 20.29 -11.40 7.46
C GLY A 635 19.91 -12.01 6.11
N GLU A 636 20.10 -11.25 5.02
CA GLU A 636 19.97 -11.79 3.66
C GLU A 636 21.06 -12.84 3.39
N GLY A 637 20.66 -14.02 2.91
CA GLY A 637 21.55 -15.13 2.59
C GLY A 637 21.85 -16.07 3.76
N ASP A 638 21.42 -15.75 4.98
CA ASP A 638 21.61 -16.60 6.16
C ASP A 638 20.94 -17.96 5.98
N LEU A 639 21.61 -19.02 6.45
CA LEU A 639 21.10 -20.37 6.36
C LEU A 639 19.94 -20.56 7.34
N LEU A 640 18.76 -20.93 6.84
CA LEU A 640 17.58 -21.19 7.66
C LEU A 640 17.42 -22.69 7.91
N VAL A 641 17.37 -23.48 6.83
CA VAL A 641 17.09 -24.92 6.86
C VAL A 641 17.89 -25.62 5.76
N GLU A 642 18.45 -26.79 6.07
CA GLU A 642 19.00 -27.71 5.08
C GLU A 642 18.02 -28.87 4.82
N LEU A 643 17.85 -29.22 3.54
CA LEU A 643 17.05 -30.33 3.06
C LEU A 643 17.96 -31.41 2.45
N GLU A 644 17.60 -32.67 2.62
CA GLU A 644 18.30 -33.82 2.02
C GLU A 644 18.20 -33.88 0.49
#